data_AF-A0A953VTA4-F1
#
_entry.id   AF-A0A953VTA4-F1
#
_cell.length_a   1.000
_cell.length_b   1.000
_cell.length_c   1.000
_cell.angle_alpha   90.00
_cell.angle_beta   90.00
_cell.angle_gamma   90.00
#
_symmetry.space_group_name_H-M   'P 1'
#
loop_
_entity.id
_entity.type
_entity.pdbx_description
1 polymer ?
#
loop_
_entity_poly.entity_id
_entity_poly.type
_entity_poly.pdbx_seq_one_letter_code
_entity_poly.pdbx_strand_id
1 'polypeptide(L)'
;MLARLGRILLWILGGLVALALVLVVVGIVVLRGLIYPDTSRFGTVEDEARRAGRSVESLPGAGDPYYAAMDKGLLLPPAAGAAYPPEILDVAGDTQLDPEAVRQAAIRGQNMWMIWTGGNDRFWDFAARTAIGSFDLLKTISSHPSQAYGHENRFRYLGVVNEPCFEAPDGPDPTHFGLWIDRRSAECPPDPFVDPATYPGIKIPADRLNRGEVDARGETMPAEVAERFADSLDDGRLPVGSYYGEPTGVVGLRLFPNPDFDAEAARRWDPERFYTDPDYYNDANLVRPYRVGMACAFCHTGPSPVNPPAEVEKPGWPNLAGNPGAQYYWVDRIFFWNTEPRREKGVPAPNEGNFLFQLFHTNPPGTLDTSLVSTDYMNNPRTMNAVYELRARLGIALKTGIEQLEGGERDNRQFQDYPATQALAPFYDPATGKVASMRVLKDGADSVGGLGALNRVYLNIGLFSEEWLLHFRPFIGGRKISPIAIADAERNSVFWQATEAQTVDMAIYFLVTARADRLKDAPGGAAILTRDPPDLVEHGMVVFARTCAACHSSRQPEPDPTYGVDAGICEGGGTGPQYRECWDRFWAWAQSDAFKTKMTEMVLDGGDDFLTGNYLSTDRRVPLDLLGTNACSAIATNGLRGDIWDNFTSQTYKSLPPPGPVTVQHPVSGADMPFQSLGNGRGYIRPASLVSLWSTAPYMLNNSVGYEHSYRGADYYHASGEDEGRDYGVAADPGGAAAAEADEYSAAAAEEYNSATSSGAYGATAETAAITPYEEERSGYGGGYTAGHCPSSDPDDPFLPCVENRVALFDASIRAMISPDLRRKDDITAEPVPGYIYRTSAPSCLIVPPDFVPAPLKRFTGLLHRLVPWAVTEAGGVALGPFPEGFPINALANTKILPDNDEPDMLAHLMNLARSGPTLLSAFRQLGGQCSPVELADPEVRHHADEVVRDTGMIDALVGLSKCPDYVVNKGHTFGVALSVADREALIAYLKRF
;
A
#
# COMPACT_ATOMS: atom_id res chain seq x y z
N MET A 1 30.48 51.64 46.80
CA MET A 1 29.20 50.89 46.68
C MET A 1 28.92 50.46 45.24
N LEU A 2 28.93 51.38 44.27
CA LEU A 2 28.72 51.10 42.83
C LEU A 2 29.62 49.99 42.25
N ALA A 3 30.92 49.96 42.58
CA ALA A 3 31.86 48.93 42.10
C ALA A 3 31.64 47.52 42.69
N ARG A 4 30.92 47.39 43.81
CA ARG A 4 30.49 46.09 44.37
C ARG A 4 29.18 45.64 43.74
N LEU A 5 28.25 46.57 43.50
CA LEU A 5 26.99 46.31 42.80
C LEU A 5 27.23 45.83 41.36
N GLY A 6 28.14 46.50 40.62
CA GLY A 6 28.53 46.10 39.27
C GLY A 6 29.16 44.71 39.20
N ARG A 7 29.96 44.33 40.21
CA ARG A 7 30.49 42.96 40.33
C ARG A 7 29.38 41.95 40.56
N ILE A 8 28.46 42.19 41.49
CA ILE A 8 27.33 41.29 41.77
C ILE A 8 26.45 41.11 40.52
N LEU A 9 26.14 42.20 39.79
CA LEU A 9 25.42 42.11 38.52
C LEU A 9 26.17 41.33 37.45
N LEU A 10 27.50 41.47 37.35
CA LEU A 10 28.35 40.65 36.48
C LEU A 10 28.35 39.16 36.87
N TRP A 11 28.35 38.83 38.16
CA TRP A 11 28.25 37.45 38.64
C TRP A 11 26.85 36.85 38.38
N ILE A 12 25.78 37.63 38.56
CA ILE A 12 24.41 37.22 38.23
C ILE A 12 24.28 37.01 36.72
N LEU A 13 24.75 37.97 35.91
CA LEU A 13 24.74 37.85 34.45
C LEU A 13 25.58 36.66 33.98
N GLY A 14 26.78 36.47 34.54
CA GLY A 14 27.65 35.32 34.25
C GLY A 14 27.00 33.98 34.65
N GLY A 15 26.31 33.95 35.79
CA GLY A 15 25.54 32.79 36.24
C GLY A 15 24.33 32.49 35.35
N LEU A 16 23.60 33.51 34.91
CA LEU A 16 22.48 33.37 33.97
C LEU A 16 22.95 32.91 32.58
N VAL A 17 24.07 33.43 32.09
CA VAL A 17 24.69 32.98 30.83
C VAL A 17 25.17 31.53 30.95
N ALA A 18 25.82 31.15 32.05
CA ALA A 18 26.23 29.77 32.30
C ALA A 18 25.02 28.83 32.38
N LEU A 19 23.95 29.22 33.07
CA LEU A 19 22.70 28.45 33.13
C LEU A 19 22.06 28.30 31.76
N ALA A 20 21.97 29.38 30.97
CA ALA A 20 21.44 29.36 29.62
C ALA A 20 22.26 28.41 28.72
N LEU A 21 23.60 28.46 28.81
CA LEU A 21 24.48 27.54 28.08
C LEU A 21 24.25 26.08 28.48
N VAL A 22 24.12 25.79 29.78
CA VAL A 22 23.79 24.44 30.27
C VAL A 22 22.45 23.98 29.74
N LEU A 23 21.42 24.83 29.78
CA LEU A 23 20.09 24.51 29.24
C LEU A 23 20.12 24.25 27.73
N VAL A 24 20.91 25.04 26.98
CA VAL A 24 21.11 24.81 25.54
C VAL A 24 21.81 23.47 25.28
N VAL A 25 22.88 23.16 26.01
CA VAL A 25 23.61 21.88 25.85
C VAL A 25 22.70 20.70 26.21
N VAL A 26 21.98 20.77 27.34
CA VAL A 26 21.01 19.74 27.73
C VAL A 26 19.92 19.61 26.67
N GLY A 27 19.39 20.73 26.17
CA GLY A 27 18.41 20.76 25.09
C GLY A 27 18.91 20.08 23.81
N ILE A 28 20.16 20.35 23.40
CA ILE A 28 20.80 19.70 22.25
C ILE A 28 20.94 18.19 22.46
N VAL A 29 21.39 17.76 23.64
CA VAL A 29 21.56 16.33 23.95
C VAL A 29 20.21 15.61 23.93
N VAL A 30 19.17 16.20 24.54
CA VAL A 30 17.80 15.66 24.51
C VAL A 30 17.28 15.60 23.08
N LEU A 31 17.36 16.71 22.33
CA LEU A 31 16.91 16.77 20.93
C LEU A 31 17.63 15.74 20.06
N ARG A 32 18.94 15.57 20.24
CA ARG A 32 19.71 14.54 19.55
C ARG A 32 19.21 13.14 19.87
N GLY A 33 18.94 12.81 21.13
CA GLY A 33 18.40 11.51 21.53
C GLY A 33 16.95 11.27 21.05
N LEU A 34 16.21 12.34 20.75
CA LEU A 34 14.87 12.24 20.15
C LEU A 34 14.94 11.99 18.64
N ILE A 35 15.89 12.64 17.95
CA ILE A 35 16.02 12.59 16.49
C ILE A 35 16.80 11.37 16.03
N TYR A 36 17.93 11.03 16.66
CA TYR A 36 18.79 9.96 16.18
C TYR A 36 18.46 8.63 16.86
N PRO A 37 18.47 7.51 16.12
CA PRO A 37 18.33 6.19 16.72
C PRO A 37 19.55 5.86 17.61
N ASP A 38 19.35 4.92 18.54
CA ASP A 38 20.43 4.38 19.36
C ASP A 38 21.20 3.31 18.57
N THR A 39 22.22 3.77 17.83
CA THR A 39 23.02 2.91 16.95
C THR A 39 23.82 1.85 17.70
N SER A 40 23.97 1.96 19.04
CA SER A 40 24.66 0.94 19.84
C SER A 40 23.89 -0.38 19.93
N ARG A 41 22.58 -0.34 19.62
CA ARG A 41 21.71 -1.51 19.62
C ARG A 41 21.64 -2.22 18.27
N PHE A 42 22.09 -1.58 17.20
CA PHE A 42 21.95 -2.13 15.85
C PHE A 42 22.73 -3.44 15.70
N GLY A 43 22.08 -4.45 15.14
CA GLY A 43 22.63 -5.77 14.93
C GLY A 43 22.98 -6.52 16.22
N THR A 44 22.38 -6.14 17.36
CA THR A 44 22.59 -6.80 18.66
C THR A 44 21.39 -7.59 19.17
N VAL A 45 20.24 -7.45 18.52
CA VAL A 45 18.99 -8.14 18.91
C VAL A 45 18.75 -9.37 18.05
N GLU A 46 18.35 -10.46 18.68
CA GLU A 46 17.97 -11.70 18.02
C GLU A 46 16.44 -11.75 17.82
N ASP A 47 15.98 -12.38 16.72
CA ASP A 47 14.55 -12.65 16.53
C ASP A 47 14.03 -13.79 17.42
N GLU A 48 12.70 -13.90 17.56
CA GLU A 48 12.09 -14.94 18.40
C GLU A 48 12.52 -16.37 18.01
N ALA A 49 12.65 -16.68 16.72
CA ALA A 49 13.07 -18.00 16.25
C ALA A 49 14.50 -18.35 16.69
N ARG A 50 15.45 -17.41 16.55
CA ARG A 50 16.83 -17.60 17.02
C ARG A 50 16.92 -17.74 18.53
N ARG A 51 16.14 -16.96 19.26
CA ARG A 51 16.04 -17.07 20.73
C ARG A 51 15.41 -18.39 21.18
N ALA A 52 14.47 -18.93 20.40
CA ALA A 52 13.91 -20.26 20.56
C ALA A 52 14.89 -21.40 20.22
N GLY A 53 16.09 -21.08 19.71
CA GLY A 53 17.08 -22.08 19.31
C GLY A 53 16.73 -22.80 18.00
N ARG A 54 15.87 -22.21 17.17
CA ARG A 54 15.58 -22.72 15.82
C ARG A 54 16.77 -22.48 14.89
N SER A 55 16.84 -23.30 13.85
CA SER A 55 17.73 -23.11 12.69
C SER A 55 16.90 -22.98 11.42
N VAL A 56 17.54 -22.58 10.31
CA VAL A 56 16.89 -22.50 9.00
C VAL A 56 16.29 -23.84 8.58
N GLU A 57 17.01 -24.94 8.84
CA GLU A 57 16.58 -26.30 8.51
C GLU A 57 15.36 -26.73 9.32
N SER A 58 15.10 -26.09 10.47
CA SER A 58 13.91 -26.34 11.29
C SER A 58 12.67 -25.53 10.86
N LEU A 59 12.81 -24.63 9.88
CA LEU A 59 11.74 -23.83 9.29
C LEU A 59 11.67 -24.09 7.75
N PRO A 60 11.48 -25.34 7.29
CA PRO A 60 11.40 -25.64 5.87
C PRO A 60 10.16 -24.99 5.23
N GLY A 61 10.26 -24.68 3.94
CA GLY A 61 9.12 -24.25 3.15
C GLY A 61 8.12 -25.39 2.93
N ALA A 62 6.83 -25.10 3.14
CA ALA A 62 5.76 -26.08 3.04
C ALA A 62 5.51 -26.55 1.60
N GLY A 63 5.48 -27.86 1.37
CA GLY A 63 5.31 -28.47 0.04
C GLY A 63 3.87 -28.92 -0.28
N ASP A 64 2.92 -28.67 0.61
CA ASP A 64 1.54 -29.12 0.45
C ASP A 64 0.81 -28.36 -0.67
N PRO A 65 0.16 -29.04 -1.64
CA PRO A 65 -0.49 -28.38 -2.78
C PRO A 65 -1.87 -27.78 -2.42
N TYR A 66 -2.01 -27.19 -1.23
CA TYR A 66 -3.30 -26.72 -0.70
C TYR A 66 -3.91 -25.60 -1.56
N TYR A 67 -3.08 -24.67 -2.06
CA TYR A 67 -3.50 -23.55 -2.91
C TYR A 67 -3.39 -23.83 -4.42
N ALA A 68 -3.04 -25.05 -4.83
CA ALA A 68 -2.66 -25.36 -6.22
C ALA A 68 -3.78 -25.14 -7.26
N ALA A 69 -5.03 -25.02 -6.81
CA ALA A 69 -6.19 -24.72 -7.66
C ALA A 69 -6.32 -23.23 -8.02
N MET A 70 -5.67 -22.33 -7.26
CA MET A 70 -5.56 -20.90 -7.62
C MET A 70 -4.76 -20.71 -8.91
N ASP A 71 -4.70 -19.47 -9.41
CA ASP A 71 -3.79 -19.08 -10.50
C ASP A 71 -3.95 -19.96 -11.74
N LYS A 72 -5.22 -20.15 -12.16
CA LYS A 72 -5.65 -20.96 -13.31
C LYS A 72 -5.41 -22.47 -13.14
N GLY A 73 -5.12 -22.93 -11.92
CA GLY A 73 -4.87 -24.33 -11.60
C GLY A 73 -3.56 -24.87 -12.20
N LEU A 74 -2.61 -23.99 -12.54
CA LEU A 74 -1.36 -24.37 -13.21
C LEU A 74 -0.48 -25.33 -12.39
N LEU A 75 -0.67 -25.37 -11.07
CA LEU A 75 0.11 -26.20 -10.16
C LEU A 75 -0.57 -27.53 -9.80
N LEU A 76 -1.79 -27.76 -10.29
CA LEU A 76 -2.45 -29.05 -10.17
C LEU A 76 -1.62 -30.14 -10.89
N PRO A 77 -1.56 -31.37 -10.35
CA PRO A 77 -0.88 -32.45 -11.03
C PRO A 77 -1.56 -32.74 -12.38
N PRO A 78 -0.79 -33.01 -13.45
CA PRO A 78 -1.38 -33.39 -14.73
C PRO A 78 -2.12 -34.72 -14.58
N ALA A 79 -3.15 -34.93 -15.41
CA ALA A 79 -3.79 -36.23 -15.52
C ALA A 79 -2.76 -37.31 -15.88
N ALA A 80 -2.98 -38.56 -15.45
CA ALA A 80 -2.02 -39.64 -15.69
C ALA A 80 -1.68 -39.78 -17.19
N GLY A 81 -0.42 -39.57 -17.56
CA GLY A 81 0.06 -39.62 -18.94
C GLY A 81 -0.14 -38.32 -19.76
N ALA A 82 -0.73 -37.27 -19.19
CA ALA A 82 -0.78 -35.94 -19.80
C ALA A 82 0.54 -35.19 -19.58
N ALA A 83 0.83 -34.26 -20.49
CA ALA A 83 1.97 -33.35 -20.36
C ALA A 83 1.67 -32.27 -19.30
N TYR A 84 2.72 -31.72 -18.69
CA TYR A 84 2.61 -30.52 -17.87
C TYR A 84 2.19 -29.31 -18.73
N PRO A 85 1.54 -28.29 -18.11
CA PRO A 85 1.26 -27.02 -18.78
C PRO A 85 2.51 -26.41 -19.43
N PRO A 86 2.37 -25.72 -20.59
CA PRO A 86 3.49 -25.03 -21.25
C PRO A 86 4.29 -24.13 -20.32
N GLU A 87 3.65 -23.49 -19.35
CA GLU A 87 4.27 -22.62 -18.36
C GLU A 87 5.30 -23.36 -17.50
N ILE A 88 4.99 -24.59 -17.09
CA ILE A 88 5.93 -25.43 -16.33
C ILE A 88 7.04 -25.92 -17.24
N LEU A 89 6.72 -26.32 -18.48
CA LEU A 89 7.72 -26.80 -19.45
C LEU A 89 8.73 -25.71 -19.84
N ASP A 90 8.26 -24.48 -20.02
CA ASP A 90 9.09 -23.31 -20.31
C ASP A 90 10.08 -23.03 -19.17
N VAL A 91 9.58 -23.01 -17.93
CA VAL A 91 10.42 -22.79 -16.75
C VAL A 91 11.37 -23.96 -16.52
N ALA A 92 10.96 -25.20 -16.79
CA ALA A 92 11.84 -26.37 -16.78
C ALA A 92 12.99 -26.21 -17.81
N GLY A 93 12.68 -25.69 -19.00
CA GLY A 93 13.68 -25.35 -20.01
C GLY A 93 14.68 -24.29 -19.54
N ASP A 94 14.18 -23.21 -18.93
CA ASP A 94 15.01 -22.09 -18.45
C ASP A 94 15.88 -22.47 -17.24
N THR A 95 15.33 -23.26 -16.32
CA THR A 95 15.98 -23.65 -15.05
C THR A 95 16.78 -24.95 -15.16
N GLN A 96 16.57 -25.72 -16.22
CA GLN A 96 17.09 -27.07 -16.42
C GLN A 96 16.63 -28.09 -15.34
N LEU A 97 15.51 -27.81 -14.69
CA LEU A 97 14.87 -28.71 -13.73
C LEU A 97 13.90 -29.67 -14.42
N ASP A 98 13.62 -30.80 -13.76
CA ASP A 98 12.51 -31.65 -14.17
C ASP A 98 11.17 -30.89 -14.00
N PRO A 99 10.19 -31.06 -14.91
CA PRO A 99 8.88 -30.39 -14.79
C PRO A 99 8.18 -30.61 -13.44
N GLU A 100 8.30 -31.79 -12.83
CA GLU A 100 7.74 -32.02 -11.50
C GLU A 100 8.51 -31.26 -10.43
N ALA A 101 9.83 -31.16 -10.54
CA ALA A 101 10.64 -30.35 -9.63
C ALA A 101 10.28 -28.86 -9.70
N VAL A 102 10.00 -28.35 -10.91
CA VAL A 102 9.46 -26.99 -11.11
C VAL A 102 8.11 -26.84 -10.43
N ARG A 103 7.18 -27.79 -10.63
CA ARG A 103 5.86 -27.73 -9.99
C ARG A 103 5.97 -27.73 -8.45
N GLN A 104 6.81 -28.59 -7.89
CA GLN A 104 7.02 -28.69 -6.44
C GLN A 104 7.68 -27.43 -5.86
N ALA A 105 8.64 -26.84 -6.58
CA ALA A 105 9.21 -25.55 -6.21
C ALA A 105 8.16 -24.44 -6.27
N ALA A 106 7.37 -24.39 -7.33
CA ALA A 106 6.28 -23.42 -7.44
C ALA A 106 5.22 -23.58 -6.34
N ILE A 107 4.92 -24.80 -5.88
CA ILE A 107 4.01 -25.03 -4.73
C ILE A 107 4.61 -24.46 -3.44
N ARG A 108 5.90 -24.72 -3.15
CA ARG A 108 6.56 -24.11 -1.99
C ARG A 108 6.57 -22.59 -2.08
N GLY A 109 6.81 -22.06 -3.27
CA GLY A 109 6.75 -20.62 -3.54
C GLY A 109 5.36 -20.02 -3.36
N GLN A 110 4.31 -20.71 -3.82
CA GLN A 110 2.93 -20.33 -3.61
C GLN A 110 2.61 -20.31 -2.11
N ASN A 111 2.96 -21.36 -1.37
CA ASN A 111 2.75 -21.41 0.08
C ASN A 111 3.50 -20.29 0.80
N MET A 112 4.74 -19.98 0.40
CA MET A 112 5.48 -18.84 0.93
C MET A 112 4.74 -17.51 0.69
N TRP A 113 4.19 -17.30 -0.50
CA TRP A 113 3.41 -16.10 -0.82
C TRP A 113 2.09 -16.02 -0.04
N MET A 114 1.44 -17.16 0.18
CA MET A 114 0.10 -17.25 0.76
C MET A 114 0.07 -17.20 2.29
N ILE A 115 1.05 -17.79 2.98
CA ILE A 115 0.96 -18.00 4.43
C ILE A 115 2.24 -17.72 5.22
N TRP A 116 3.40 -17.52 4.58
CA TRP A 116 4.62 -17.22 5.34
C TRP A 116 4.56 -15.79 5.91
N THR A 117 4.55 -15.67 7.23
CA THR A 117 4.53 -14.39 7.94
C THR A 117 5.91 -13.96 8.44
N GLY A 118 6.85 -14.89 8.55
CA GLY A 118 8.21 -14.62 9.01
C GLY A 118 8.30 -13.98 10.40
N GLY A 119 7.37 -14.34 11.30
CA GLY A 119 7.32 -13.82 12.68
C GLY A 119 6.89 -12.35 12.79
N ASN A 120 6.25 -11.80 11.75
CA ASN A 120 5.80 -10.41 11.75
C ASN A 120 4.55 -10.15 12.63
N ASP A 121 3.95 -11.20 13.20
CA ASP A 121 2.85 -11.09 14.17
C ASP A 121 3.23 -10.22 15.38
N ARG A 122 4.51 -10.23 15.75
CA ARG A 122 5.08 -9.32 16.76
C ARG A 122 4.94 -7.84 16.36
N PHE A 123 5.19 -7.50 15.10
CA PHE A 123 5.08 -6.13 14.62
C PHE A 123 3.62 -5.67 14.62
N TRP A 124 2.72 -6.50 14.13
CA TRP A 124 1.31 -6.15 14.05
C TRP A 124 0.65 -6.07 15.43
N ASP A 125 1.08 -6.89 16.40
CA ASP A 125 0.69 -6.74 17.81
C ASP A 125 1.24 -5.44 18.43
N PHE A 126 2.48 -5.06 18.12
CA PHE A 126 3.04 -3.76 18.51
C PHE A 126 2.22 -2.60 17.93
N ALA A 127 1.84 -2.68 16.65
CA ALA A 127 1.01 -1.67 16.00
C ALA A 127 -0.37 -1.56 16.67
N ALA A 128 -1.02 -2.69 16.96
CA ALA A 128 -2.33 -2.73 17.62
C ALA A 128 -2.31 -2.08 19.02
N ARG A 129 -1.29 -2.37 19.83
CA ARG A 129 -1.15 -1.78 21.18
C ARG A 129 -0.87 -0.28 21.16
N THR A 130 -0.19 0.19 20.13
CA THR A 130 0.30 1.58 20.10
C THR A 130 -0.69 2.54 19.45
N ALA A 131 -1.57 2.06 18.57
CA ALA A 131 -2.53 2.86 17.80
C ALA A 131 -3.81 3.32 18.55
N ILE A 132 -3.87 3.26 19.90
CA ILE A 132 -5.05 3.55 20.76
C ILE A 132 -6.35 3.00 20.14
N GLY A 133 -6.37 1.69 19.92
CA GLY A 133 -7.54 0.95 19.42
C GLY A 133 -8.14 1.48 18.11
N SER A 134 -7.40 2.25 17.32
CA SER A 134 -7.77 2.54 15.93
C SER A 134 -7.46 1.33 15.04
N PHE A 135 -6.28 0.75 15.18
CA PHE A 135 -5.82 -0.42 14.40
C PHE A 135 -5.82 -1.69 15.27
N ASP A 136 -6.41 -2.78 14.80
CA ASP A 136 -6.27 -4.11 15.40
C ASP A 136 -6.68 -5.22 14.39
N LEU A 137 -5.72 -5.98 13.87
CA LEU A 137 -6.02 -7.06 12.91
C LEU A 137 -6.86 -8.18 13.52
N LEU A 138 -6.82 -8.39 14.84
CA LEU A 138 -7.66 -9.39 15.51
C LEU A 138 -9.14 -8.98 15.45
N LYS A 139 -9.42 -7.67 15.39
CA LYS A 139 -10.76 -7.15 15.12
C LYS A 139 -11.09 -7.18 13.64
N THR A 140 -10.12 -6.89 12.75
CA THR A 140 -10.33 -6.96 11.29
C THR A 140 -10.78 -8.34 10.81
N ILE A 141 -10.27 -9.44 11.40
CA ILE A 141 -10.68 -10.80 11.03
C ILE A 141 -11.99 -11.27 11.67
N SER A 142 -12.54 -10.51 12.61
CA SER A 142 -13.69 -10.90 13.41
C SER A 142 -15.01 -10.67 12.68
N SER A 143 -16.04 -11.42 13.08
CA SER A 143 -17.43 -11.30 12.64
C SER A 143 -18.35 -11.00 13.83
N HIS A 144 -17.85 -10.22 14.81
CA HIS A 144 -18.61 -9.87 16.01
C HIS A 144 -19.81 -8.97 15.65
N PRO A 145 -21.02 -9.18 16.20
CA PRO A 145 -22.22 -8.43 15.80
C PRO A 145 -22.17 -6.91 16.05
N SER A 146 -21.23 -6.44 16.87
CA SER A 146 -21.00 -5.00 17.10
C SER A 146 -20.16 -4.32 16.02
N GLN A 147 -19.62 -5.08 15.05
CA GLN A 147 -18.80 -4.55 13.97
C GLN A 147 -19.67 -4.28 12.73
N ALA A 148 -19.26 -3.30 11.91
CA ALA A 148 -19.96 -2.97 10.66
C ALA A 148 -19.70 -3.99 9.53
N TYR A 149 -18.79 -4.93 9.77
CA TYR A 149 -18.41 -5.99 8.84
C TYR A 149 -18.36 -7.34 9.54
N GLY A 150 -18.49 -8.39 8.73
CA GLY A 150 -18.34 -9.79 9.11
C GLY A 150 -18.12 -10.62 7.86
N HIS A 151 -18.04 -11.95 8.02
CA HIS A 151 -17.86 -12.90 6.92
C HIS A 151 -18.83 -12.66 5.74
N GLU A 152 -20.06 -12.26 6.00
CA GLU A 152 -21.13 -12.08 5.03
C GLU A 152 -21.01 -10.85 4.11
N ASN A 153 -20.16 -9.87 4.46
CA ASN A 153 -19.97 -8.63 3.68
C ASN A 153 -18.52 -8.15 3.65
N ARG A 154 -17.57 -9.00 4.06
CA ARG A 154 -16.18 -8.62 4.32
C ARG A 154 -15.48 -8.13 3.06
N PHE A 155 -15.70 -8.80 1.94
CA PHE A 155 -15.16 -8.36 0.66
C PHE A 155 -15.76 -7.01 0.26
N ARG A 156 -17.08 -6.85 0.34
CA ARG A 156 -17.73 -5.58 -0.04
C ARG A 156 -17.31 -4.41 0.84
N TYR A 157 -17.15 -4.65 2.14
CA TYR A 157 -16.86 -3.62 3.13
C TYR A 157 -15.37 -3.32 3.25
N LEU A 158 -14.51 -4.34 3.39
CA LEU A 158 -13.06 -4.17 3.59
C LEU A 158 -12.25 -4.39 2.30
N GLY A 159 -12.76 -5.12 1.32
CA GLY A 159 -11.99 -5.52 0.14
C GLY A 159 -11.02 -6.68 0.40
N VAL A 160 -11.21 -7.40 1.50
CA VAL A 160 -10.41 -8.58 1.88
C VAL A 160 -11.16 -9.85 1.53
N VAL A 161 -10.43 -10.93 1.29
CA VAL A 161 -10.99 -12.19 0.76
C VAL A 161 -11.21 -13.19 1.89
N ASN A 162 -12.43 -13.71 1.99
CA ASN A 162 -12.73 -14.85 2.86
C ASN A 162 -11.97 -16.09 2.37
N GLU A 163 -11.35 -16.82 3.30
CA GLU A 163 -10.70 -18.08 3.00
C GLU A 163 -11.75 -19.14 2.63
N PRO A 164 -11.66 -19.79 1.45
CA PRO A 164 -12.51 -20.93 1.13
C PRO A 164 -12.46 -21.99 2.24
N CYS A 165 -13.57 -22.70 2.46
CA CYS A 165 -13.79 -23.65 3.58
C CYS A 165 -14.08 -23.02 4.95
N PHE A 166 -14.28 -21.72 5.04
CA PHE A 166 -14.73 -21.06 6.27
C PHE A 166 -16.18 -20.61 6.18
N GLU A 167 -16.84 -20.61 7.32
CA GLU A 167 -18.22 -20.18 7.52
C GLU A 167 -18.26 -19.13 8.62
N ALA A 168 -19.25 -18.24 8.56
CA ALA A 168 -19.48 -17.22 9.58
C ALA A 168 -19.68 -17.89 10.97
N PRO A 169 -19.15 -17.31 12.06
CA PRO A 169 -19.40 -17.83 13.40
C PRO A 169 -20.87 -17.62 13.80
N ASP A 170 -21.45 -18.59 14.49
CA ASP A 170 -22.80 -18.49 15.09
C ASP A 170 -22.80 -17.91 16.52
N GLY A 171 -21.61 -17.61 17.06
CA GLY A 171 -21.39 -17.16 18.43
C GLY A 171 -19.89 -17.14 18.79
N PRO A 172 -19.54 -16.72 20.01
CA PRO A 172 -18.15 -16.70 20.49
C PRO A 172 -17.55 -18.10 20.41
N ASP A 173 -16.34 -18.22 19.87
CA ASP A 173 -15.66 -19.49 19.66
C ASP A 173 -14.96 -19.97 20.94
N PRO A 174 -15.41 -21.09 21.55
CA PRO A 174 -14.81 -21.62 22.77
C PRO A 174 -13.39 -22.14 22.55
N THR A 175 -13.00 -22.46 21.31
CA THR A 175 -11.63 -22.90 20.96
C THR A 175 -10.65 -21.73 20.77
N HIS A 176 -11.16 -20.49 20.68
CA HIS A 176 -10.36 -19.28 20.49
C HIS A 176 -10.63 -18.22 21.56
N PHE A 177 -10.65 -18.62 22.83
CA PHE A 177 -10.82 -17.75 24.00
C PHE A 177 -12.08 -16.86 23.93
N GLY A 178 -13.14 -17.33 23.26
CA GLY A 178 -14.40 -16.62 23.08
C GLY A 178 -14.39 -15.53 22.01
N LEU A 179 -13.38 -15.47 21.15
CA LEU A 179 -13.33 -14.56 20.01
C LEU A 179 -14.38 -14.94 18.95
N TRP A 180 -14.77 -13.99 18.12
CA TRP A 180 -15.71 -14.20 17.01
C TRP A 180 -14.98 -14.40 15.69
N ILE A 181 -14.25 -15.50 15.57
CA ILE A 181 -13.47 -15.86 14.38
C ILE A 181 -14.28 -16.84 13.52
N ASP A 182 -14.14 -16.73 12.19
CA ASP A 182 -14.79 -17.63 11.25
C ASP A 182 -14.40 -19.08 11.51
N ARG A 183 -15.37 -19.99 11.36
CA ARG A 183 -15.17 -21.40 11.67
C ARG A 183 -14.91 -22.18 10.41
N ARG A 184 -13.93 -23.07 10.48
CA ARG A 184 -13.67 -23.95 9.36
C ARG A 184 -14.73 -25.03 9.27
N SER A 185 -15.23 -25.26 8.05
CA SER A 185 -16.21 -26.29 7.77
C SER A 185 -15.65 -27.69 8.02
N ALA A 186 -16.42 -28.54 8.69
CA ALA A 186 -16.04 -29.92 8.97
C ALA A 186 -15.96 -30.80 7.71
N GLU A 187 -16.53 -30.34 6.60
CA GLU A 187 -16.46 -31.02 5.30
C GLU A 187 -15.12 -30.82 4.59
N CYS A 188 -14.31 -29.85 5.03
CA CYS A 188 -13.02 -29.57 4.44
C CYS A 188 -11.88 -30.34 5.10
N PRO A 189 -10.84 -30.74 4.34
CA PRO A 189 -9.63 -31.33 4.90
C PRO A 189 -8.98 -30.39 5.93
N PRO A 190 -8.23 -30.92 6.92
CA PRO A 190 -7.39 -30.11 7.81
C PRO A 190 -6.40 -29.23 7.06
N ASP A 191 -5.86 -28.22 7.74
CA ASP A 191 -4.94 -27.25 7.17
C ASP A 191 -3.60 -27.90 7.44
N PRO A 192 -2.84 -28.29 6.41
CA PRO A 192 -1.60 -29.02 6.64
C PRO A 192 -0.58 -28.19 7.42
N PHE A 193 -0.69 -26.86 7.37
CA PHE A 193 0.27 -25.93 7.95
C PHE A 193 0.09 -25.75 9.46
N VAL A 194 -1.03 -26.18 10.05
CA VAL A 194 -1.25 -26.07 11.50
C VAL A 194 -0.67 -27.24 12.30
N ASP A 195 -0.20 -28.30 11.64
CA ASP A 195 0.36 -29.47 12.33
C ASP A 195 1.69 -29.13 13.03
N PRO A 196 1.74 -29.09 14.38
CA PRO A 196 2.95 -28.74 15.11
C PRO A 196 4.00 -29.84 15.08
N ALA A 197 3.67 -31.07 14.66
CA ALA A 197 4.66 -32.12 14.45
C ALA A 197 5.50 -31.86 13.19
N THR A 198 4.86 -31.35 12.14
CA THR A 198 5.51 -30.98 10.88
C THR A 198 6.12 -29.58 10.95
N TYR A 199 5.39 -28.62 11.52
CA TYR A 199 5.75 -27.20 11.56
C TYR A 199 5.77 -26.68 13.01
N PRO A 200 6.76 -27.05 13.84
CA PRO A 200 6.72 -26.81 15.27
C PRO A 200 6.84 -25.31 15.61
N GLY A 201 5.88 -24.77 16.35
CA GLY A 201 5.81 -23.35 16.72
C GLY A 201 7.02 -22.83 17.51
N ILE A 202 7.05 -21.52 17.69
CA ILE A 202 8.18 -20.83 18.32
C ILE A 202 7.91 -20.70 19.81
N LYS A 203 8.84 -21.17 20.65
CA LYS A 203 8.82 -20.97 22.11
C LYS A 203 10.23 -20.68 22.59
N ILE A 204 10.42 -19.57 23.28
CA ILE A 204 11.70 -19.19 23.87
C ILE A 204 11.89 -19.96 25.19
N PRO A 205 13.01 -20.70 25.36
CA PRO A 205 13.33 -21.36 26.62
C PRO A 205 13.47 -20.35 27.78
N ALA A 206 13.02 -20.74 28.98
CA ALA A 206 13.01 -19.86 30.15
C ALA A 206 14.39 -19.30 30.53
N ASP A 207 15.48 -20.03 30.26
CA ASP A 207 16.86 -19.60 30.50
C ASP A 207 17.38 -18.59 29.46
N ARG A 208 16.65 -18.37 28.35
CA ARG A 208 16.94 -17.39 27.32
C ARG A 208 16.03 -16.16 27.33
N LEU A 209 15.06 -16.09 28.24
CA LEU A 209 14.23 -14.91 28.46
C LEU A 209 15.05 -13.79 29.14
N ASN A 210 14.89 -12.55 28.68
CA ASN A 210 15.49 -11.42 29.38
C ASN A 210 14.70 -11.12 30.66
N ARG A 211 15.31 -10.35 31.57
CA ARG A 211 14.63 -9.93 32.80
C ARG A 211 13.34 -9.17 32.47
N GLY A 212 12.21 -9.70 32.94
CA GLY A 212 10.88 -9.10 32.77
C GLY A 212 10.16 -9.51 31.50
N GLU A 213 10.76 -10.35 30.66
CA GLU A 213 10.07 -11.00 29.55
C GLU A 213 9.40 -12.30 30.01
N VAL A 214 8.33 -12.67 29.33
CA VAL A 214 7.61 -13.93 29.51
C VAL A 214 7.43 -14.60 28.15
N ASP A 215 7.29 -15.93 28.16
CA ASP A 215 6.77 -16.68 27.02
C ASP A 215 5.82 -17.75 27.56
N ALA A 216 4.53 -17.42 27.56
CA ALA A 216 3.46 -18.23 28.12
C ALA A 216 3.10 -19.45 27.25
N ARG A 217 3.58 -19.52 26.00
CA ARG A 217 3.29 -20.64 25.08
C ARG A 217 3.72 -21.94 25.74
N GLY A 218 2.87 -22.95 25.78
CA GLY A 218 3.12 -24.24 26.45
C GLY A 218 3.21 -24.20 27.98
N GLU A 219 2.97 -23.06 28.63
CA GLU A 219 2.87 -22.97 30.10
C GLU A 219 1.47 -23.35 30.58
N THR A 220 1.40 -23.93 31.78
CA THR A 220 0.12 -24.31 32.40
C THR A 220 -0.65 -23.08 32.85
N MET A 221 -1.92 -23.00 32.46
CA MET A 221 -2.80 -21.90 32.85
C MET A 221 -3.38 -22.12 34.25
N PRO A 222 -3.73 -21.04 34.98
CA PRO A 222 -4.41 -21.15 36.27
C PRO A 222 -5.69 -21.98 36.18
N ALA A 223 -6.05 -22.70 37.25
CA ALA A 223 -7.19 -23.61 37.23
C ALA A 223 -8.50 -22.91 36.84
N GLU A 224 -8.70 -21.68 37.31
CA GLU A 224 -9.85 -20.84 36.96
C GLU A 224 -9.91 -20.45 35.48
N VAL A 225 -8.75 -20.25 34.85
CA VAL A 225 -8.65 -19.98 33.40
C VAL A 225 -8.85 -21.26 32.62
N ALA A 226 -8.24 -22.37 33.07
CA ALA A 226 -8.36 -23.68 32.45
C ALA A 226 -9.80 -24.22 32.50
N GLU A 227 -10.57 -23.89 33.54
CA GLU A 227 -12.00 -24.20 33.61
C GLU A 227 -12.81 -23.30 32.66
N ARG A 228 -12.50 -22.00 32.58
CA ARG A 228 -13.24 -21.04 31.76
C ARG A 228 -13.01 -21.20 30.25
N PHE A 229 -11.78 -21.54 29.85
CA PHE A 229 -11.33 -21.62 28.46
C PHE A 229 -10.72 -22.99 28.13
N ALA A 230 -11.32 -24.06 28.66
CA ALA A 230 -10.81 -25.43 28.50
C ALA A 230 -10.54 -25.82 27.04
N ASP A 231 -11.43 -25.41 26.13
CA ASP A 231 -11.36 -25.77 24.71
C ASP A 231 -10.31 -24.94 23.93
N SER A 232 -9.77 -23.87 24.53
CA SER A 232 -8.69 -23.05 23.94
C SER A 232 -7.29 -23.48 24.38
N LEU A 233 -7.17 -24.56 25.17
CA LEU A 233 -5.94 -24.97 25.82
C LEU A 233 -5.58 -26.42 25.52
N ASP A 234 -4.30 -26.70 25.33
CA ASP A 234 -3.75 -28.04 25.18
C ASP A 234 -3.50 -28.66 26.56
N ASP A 235 -4.43 -29.50 27.03
CA ASP A 235 -4.36 -30.12 28.36
C ASP A 235 -4.16 -29.09 29.50
N GLY A 236 -4.87 -27.96 29.41
CA GLY A 236 -4.77 -26.85 30.37
C GLY A 236 -3.53 -25.97 30.20
N ARG A 237 -2.80 -26.10 29.09
CA ARG A 237 -1.63 -25.28 28.74
C ARG A 237 -1.96 -24.39 27.56
N LEU A 238 -1.36 -23.19 27.50
CA LEU A 238 -1.48 -22.37 26.29
C LEU A 238 -0.83 -23.10 25.12
N PRO A 239 -1.45 -23.17 23.93
CA PRO A 239 -0.82 -23.81 22.78
C PRO A 239 0.50 -23.13 22.39
N VAL A 240 1.45 -23.91 21.87
CA VAL A 240 2.63 -23.37 21.17
C VAL A 240 2.33 -23.13 19.70
N GLY A 241 1.43 -23.95 19.12
CA GLY A 241 0.97 -23.84 17.74
C GLY A 241 2.04 -24.19 16.70
N SER A 242 1.80 -23.71 15.48
CA SER A 242 2.69 -23.84 14.31
C SER A 242 3.37 -22.51 13.99
N TYR A 243 4.57 -22.55 13.40
CA TYR A 243 5.25 -21.34 12.92
C TYR A 243 4.59 -20.74 11.66
N TYR A 244 3.68 -21.46 11.00
CA TYR A 244 2.79 -20.90 9.96
C TYR A 244 1.49 -20.32 10.55
N GLY A 245 1.25 -20.53 11.85
CA GLY A 245 0.03 -20.09 12.53
C GLY A 245 -1.21 -20.81 12.04
N GLU A 246 -2.35 -20.47 12.62
CA GLU A 246 -3.66 -21.02 12.26
C GLU A 246 -4.39 -20.12 11.25
N PRO A 247 -5.20 -20.67 10.34
CA PRO A 247 -6.02 -19.87 9.44
C PRO A 247 -7.05 -19.05 10.22
N THR A 248 -7.26 -17.81 9.79
CA THR A 248 -8.21 -16.89 10.45
C THR A 248 -9.58 -16.84 9.79
N GLY A 249 -9.76 -17.50 8.64
CA GLY A 249 -10.90 -17.29 7.74
C GLY A 249 -10.73 -16.10 6.79
N VAL A 250 -9.60 -15.38 6.85
CA VAL A 250 -9.21 -14.34 5.91
C VAL A 250 -7.89 -14.71 5.23
N VAL A 251 -7.87 -14.71 3.91
CA VAL A 251 -6.68 -15.09 3.12
C VAL A 251 -5.49 -14.19 3.46
N GLY A 252 -4.36 -14.81 3.82
CA GLY A 252 -3.11 -14.12 4.11
C GLY A 252 -2.96 -13.62 5.55
N LEU A 253 -3.94 -13.82 6.44
CA LEU A 253 -3.81 -13.54 7.87
C LEU A 253 -3.81 -14.84 8.68
N ARG A 254 -2.81 -14.98 9.56
CA ARG A 254 -2.58 -16.18 10.37
C ARG A 254 -2.57 -15.86 11.87
N LEU A 255 -3.12 -16.75 12.68
CA LEU A 255 -3.26 -16.58 14.12
C LEU A 255 -2.13 -17.30 14.87
N PHE A 256 -1.52 -16.63 15.85
CA PHE A 256 -0.42 -17.18 16.65
C PHE A 256 -0.69 -16.98 18.14
N PRO A 257 -0.53 -18.01 19.01
CA PRO A 257 -0.63 -17.83 20.45
C PRO A 257 0.34 -16.74 20.94
N ASN A 258 -0.18 -15.80 21.72
CA ASN A 258 0.62 -14.66 22.17
C ASN A 258 1.54 -15.07 23.33
N PRO A 259 2.88 -14.99 23.20
CA PRO A 259 3.80 -15.32 24.30
C PRO A 259 3.61 -14.42 25.53
N ASP A 260 3.06 -13.22 25.37
CA ASP A 260 2.83 -12.31 26.49
C ASP A 260 1.55 -12.67 27.29
N PHE A 261 0.72 -13.61 26.82
CA PHE A 261 -0.57 -13.98 27.43
C PHE A 261 -0.39 -14.91 28.63
N ASP A 262 0.29 -14.41 29.66
CA ASP A 262 0.58 -15.11 30.91
C ASP A 262 -0.65 -15.27 31.82
N ALA A 263 -0.43 -15.82 33.01
CA ALA A 263 -1.49 -16.07 34.00
C ALA A 263 -2.23 -14.79 34.47
N GLU A 264 -1.58 -13.62 34.47
CA GLU A 264 -2.25 -12.35 34.82
C GLU A 264 -3.09 -11.85 33.66
N ALA A 265 -2.52 -11.84 32.46
CA ALA A 265 -3.23 -11.50 31.22
C ALA A 265 -4.48 -12.38 31.02
N ALA A 266 -4.34 -13.70 31.20
CA ALA A 266 -5.44 -14.65 31.01
C ALA A 266 -6.59 -14.46 32.01
N ARG A 267 -6.30 -14.08 33.27
CA ARG A 267 -7.37 -13.73 34.24
C ARG A 267 -8.09 -12.45 33.86
N ARG A 268 -7.36 -11.49 33.28
CA ARG A 268 -7.87 -10.20 32.87
C ARG A 268 -8.70 -10.28 31.58
N TRP A 269 -8.48 -11.31 30.76
CA TRP A 269 -9.13 -11.48 29.46
C TRP A 269 -10.66 -11.58 29.56
N ASP A 270 -11.33 -10.73 28.77
CA ASP A 270 -12.77 -10.69 28.59
C ASP A 270 -13.06 -10.47 27.09
N PRO A 271 -13.51 -11.51 26.36
CA PRO A 271 -13.69 -11.42 24.92
C PRO A 271 -14.85 -10.49 24.54
N GLU A 272 -15.90 -10.36 25.36
CA GLU A 272 -17.03 -9.48 25.05
C GLU A 272 -16.61 -8.01 25.18
N ARG A 273 -15.93 -7.68 26.28
CA ARG A 273 -15.42 -6.31 26.50
C ARG A 273 -14.36 -5.91 25.49
N PHE A 274 -13.61 -6.86 24.95
CA PHE A 274 -12.67 -6.60 23.86
C PHE A 274 -13.37 -5.97 22.63
N TYR A 275 -14.61 -6.35 22.33
CA TYR A 275 -15.39 -5.77 21.23
C TYR A 275 -16.23 -4.55 21.66
N THR A 276 -16.79 -4.57 22.86
CA THR A 276 -17.87 -3.65 23.24
C THR A 276 -17.49 -2.53 24.22
N ASP A 277 -16.32 -2.59 24.85
CA ASP A 277 -15.91 -1.65 25.91
C ASP A 277 -14.63 -0.88 25.52
N PRO A 278 -14.75 0.40 25.08
CA PRO A 278 -13.61 1.24 24.72
C PRO A 278 -12.58 1.43 25.83
N ASP A 279 -12.99 1.47 27.10
CA ASP A 279 -12.04 1.63 28.21
C ASP A 279 -11.22 0.36 28.43
N TYR A 280 -11.74 -0.79 28.00
CA TYR A 280 -11.05 -2.08 28.06
C TYR A 280 -10.10 -2.27 26.87
N TYR A 281 -10.60 -2.16 25.64
CA TYR A 281 -9.79 -2.48 24.45
C TYR A 281 -8.78 -1.39 24.08
N ASN A 282 -8.95 -0.15 24.56
CA ASN A 282 -7.95 0.91 24.39
C ASN A 282 -6.87 0.91 25.49
N ASP A 283 -6.95 0.01 26.49
CA ASP A 283 -5.86 -0.11 27.47
C ASP A 283 -4.61 -0.70 26.80
N ALA A 284 -3.54 0.09 26.77
CA ALA A 284 -2.24 -0.30 26.22
C ALA A 284 -1.62 -1.54 26.90
N ASN A 285 -2.06 -1.89 28.11
CA ASN A 285 -1.63 -3.06 28.87
C ASN A 285 -2.54 -4.28 28.67
N LEU A 286 -3.59 -4.17 27.84
CA LEU A 286 -4.37 -5.34 27.46
C LEU A 286 -3.53 -6.25 26.57
N VAL A 287 -3.30 -7.47 27.05
CA VAL A 287 -2.67 -8.54 26.29
C VAL A 287 -3.78 -9.45 25.74
N ARG A 288 -3.84 -9.56 24.42
CA ARG A 288 -4.77 -10.46 23.70
C ARG A 288 -4.22 -11.90 23.71
N PRO A 289 -5.08 -12.93 23.66
CA PRO A 289 -4.65 -14.33 23.61
C PRO A 289 -3.84 -14.68 22.37
N TYR A 290 -4.04 -13.93 21.28
CA TYR A 290 -3.39 -14.17 20.00
C TYR A 290 -2.74 -12.91 19.44
N ARG A 291 -1.70 -13.12 18.64
CA ARG A 291 -1.15 -12.17 17.68
C ARG A 291 -1.59 -12.59 16.28
N VAL A 292 -1.73 -11.61 15.37
CA VAL A 292 -2.09 -11.86 13.97
C VAL A 292 -0.88 -11.55 13.09
N GLY A 293 -0.38 -12.55 12.37
CA GLY A 293 0.66 -12.42 11.36
C GLY A 293 0.06 -12.19 9.98
N MET A 294 0.84 -11.52 9.12
CA MET A 294 0.43 -11.14 7.77
C MET A 294 1.37 -11.77 6.72
N ALA A 295 0.81 -12.43 5.72
CA ALA A 295 1.52 -12.87 4.53
C ALA A 295 1.28 -11.91 3.35
N CYS A 296 2.10 -12.01 2.31
CA CYS A 296 1.97 -11.15 1.12
C CYS A 296 0.59 -11.25 0.46
N ALA A 297 -0.04 -12.43 0.51
CA ALA A 297 -1.37 -12.67 -0.02
C ALA A 297 -2.47 -11.75 0.53
N PHE A 298 -2.34 -11.20 1.74
CA PHE A 298 -3.35 -10.27 2.28
C PHE A 298 -3.52 -9.00 1.42
N CYS A 299 -2.43 -8.55 0.79
CA CYS A 299 -2.42 -7.37 -0.09
C CYS A 299 -2.45 -7.75 -1.59
N HIS A 300 -2.19 -9.01 -1.93
CA HIS A 300 -1.96 -9.43 -3.32
C HIS A 300 -2.99 -10.41 -3.88
N THR A 301 -3.73 -11.12 -3.04
CA THR A 301 -4.77 -12.05 -3.48
C THR A 301 -6.08 -11.32 -3.71
N GLY A 302 -6.74 -11.65 -4.82
CA GLY A 302 -8.08 -11.18 -5.13
C GLY A 302 -8.85 -12.16 -6.01
N PRO A 303 -10.11 -11.86 -6.32
CA PRO A 303 -10.89 -12.60 -7.30
C PRO A 303 -10.18 -12.66 -8.66
N SER A 304 -10.06 -13.85 -9.22
CA SER A 304 -9.48 -14.11 -10.53
C SER A 304 -10.27 -13.38 -11.62
N PRO A 305 -9.65 -12.53 -12.45
CA PRO A 305 -10.35 -11.83 -13.53
C PRO A 305 -10.96 -12.78 -14.57
N VAL A 306 -10.29 -13.90 -14.85
CA VAL A 306 -10.74 -14.90 -15.85
C VAL A 306 -11.63 -15.99 -15.26
N ASN A 307 -11.79 -16.04 -13.93
CA ASN A 307 -12.68 -16.97 -13.26
C ASN A 307 -13.27 -16.36 -11.97
N PRO A 308 -14.02 -15.24 -12.06
CA PRO A 308 -14.55 -14.57 -10.89
C PRO A 308 -15.51 -15.49 -10.12
N PRO A 309 -15.63 -15.34 -8.80
CA PRO A 309 -16.54 -16.15 -8.00
C PRO A 309 -18.00 -15.83 -8.34
N ALA A 310 -18.87 -16.83 -8.27
CA ALA A 310 -20.31 -16.62 -8.44
C ALA A 310 -20.92 -15.80 -7.29
N GLU A 311 -20.41 -15.99 -6.07
CA GLU A 311 -20.70 -15.20 -4.86
C GLU A 311 -19.40 -14.65 -4.31
N VAL A 312 -19.25 -13.32 -4.26
CA VAL A 312 -17.96 -12.69 -3.92
C VAL A 312 -17.49 -12.97 -2.49
N GLU A 313 -18.43 -13.18 -1.58
CA GLU A 313 -18.17 -13.50 -0.16
C GLU A 313 -17.96 -15.01 0.06
N LYS A 314 -18.21 -15.85 -0.95
CA LYS A 314 -18.01 -17.31 -0.89
C LYS A 314 -17.16 -17.82 -2.07
N PRO A 315 -15.91 -17.35 -2.20
CA PRO A 315 -15.05 -17.80 -3.27
C PRO A 315 -14.63 -19.27 -3.07
N GLY A 316 -14.41 -20.00 -4.16
CA GLY A 316 -13.59 -21.22 -4.15
C GLY A 316 -12.13 -20.90 -4.47
N TRP A 317 -11.19 -21.79 -4.15
CA TRP A 317 -9.78 -21.63 -4.53
C TRP A 317 -9.55 -21.36 -6.03
N PRO A 318 -10.25 -22.02 -6.98
CA PRO A 318 -10.12 -21.69 -8.41
C PRO A 318 -10.56 -20.27 -8.78
N ASN A 319 -11.35 -19.61 -7.93
CA ASN A 319 -11.83 -18.25 -8.16
C ASN A 319 -10.86 -17.16 -7.70
N LEU A 320 -9.70 -17.53 -7.16
CA LEU A 320 -8.72 -16.61 -6.61
C LEU A 320 -7.41 -16.64 -7.40
N ALA A 321 -6.73 -15.49 -7.44
CA ALA A 321 -5.41 -15.34 -8.03
C ALA A 321 -4.51 -14.50 -7.11
N GLY A 322 -3.25 -14.90 -6.96
CA GLY A 322 -2.28 -14.26 -6.08
C GLY A 322 -1.48 -13.10 -6.73
N ASN A 323 -1.70 -12.86 -8.02
CA ASN A 323 -0.87 -12.01 -8.87
C ASN A 323 -1.47 -10.64 -9.26
N PRO A 324 -2.80 -10.48 -9.45
CA PRO A 324 -3.38 -9.21 -9.88
C PRO A 324 -3.29 -8.07 -8.85
N GLY A 325 -3.14 -8.38 -7.55
CA GLY A 325 -3.22 -7.41 -6.45
C GLY A 325 -4.62 -7.32 -5.84
N ALA A 326 -4.72 -6.91 -4.56
CA ALA A 326 -6.01 -6.66 -3.90
C ALA A 326 -6.64 -5.34 -4.38
N GLN A 327 -7.26 -5.35 -5.55
CA GLN A 327 -7.78 -4.14 -6.20
C GLN A 327 -8.97 -3.48 -5.49
N TYR A 328 -9.62 -4.20 -4.59
CA TYR A 328 -10.84 -3.77 -3.89
C TYR A 328 -10.57 -3.33 -2.45
N TYR A 329 -9.30 -3.28 -2.04
CA TYR A 329 -8.85 -3.10 -0.66
C TYR A 329 -9.17 -1.70 -0.10
N TRP A 330 -9.90 -1.63 1.01
CA TRP A 330 -10.27 -0.38 1.69
C TRP A 330 -9.37 -0.12 2.89
N VAL A 331 -8.23 0.50 2.64
CA VAL A 331 -7.19 0.70 3.66
C VAL A 331 -7.69 1.45 4.89
N ASP A 332 -8.55 2.45 4.75
CA ASP A 332 -9.09 3.19 5.90
C ASP A 332 -9.94 2.31 6.81
N ARG A 333 -10.74 1.40 6.25
CA ARG A 333 -11.61 0.49 7.01
C ARG A 333 -10.85 -0.69 7.61
N ILE A 334 -9.71 -1.04 7.00
CA ILE A 334 -8.83 -2.09 7.52
C ILE A 334 -7.94 -1.54 8.63
N PHE A 335 -7.35 -0.35 8.41
CA PHE A 335 -6.42 0.24 9.37
C PHE A 335 -7.12 1.01 10.48
N PHE A 336 -8.40 1.33 10.32
CA PHE A 336 -9.31 1.76 11.38
C PHE A 336 -10.45 0.75 11.49
N TRP A 337 -10.39 -0.21 12.41
CA TRP A 337 -11.38 -1.31 12.45
C TRP A 337 -12.79 -0.85 12.85
N ASN A 338 -12.93 0.35 13.44
CA ASN A 338 -14.18 0.91 13.94
C ASN A 338 -14.73 2.04 13.05
N THR A 339 -14.66 1.90 11.73
CA THR A 339 -15.19 2.89 10.78
C THR A 339 -16.72 2.87 10.69
N GLU A 340 -17.42 3.52 11.61
CA GLU A 340 -18.88 3.70 11.43
C GLU A 340 -19.19 4.83 10.42
N PRO A 341 -20.23 4.66 9.58
CA PRO A 341 -20.84 5.77 8.83
C PRO A 341 -21.28 6.92 9.74
N ARG A 342 -21.46 8.12 9.17
CA ARG A 342 -22.06 9.24 9.93
C ARG A 342 -23.51 8.89 10.28
N ARG A 343 -23.86 8.97 11.56
CA ARG A 343 -25.24 8.74 12.04
C ARG A 343 -26.17 9.89 11.68
N GLU A 344 -25.64 11.12 11.64
CA GLU A 344 -26.40 12.33 11.35
C GLU A 344 -25.65 13.20 10.33
N LYS A 345 -26.40 13.87 9.45
CA LYS A 345 -25.81 14.78 8.45
C LYS A 345 -25.09 15.94 9.13
N GLY A 346 -23.81 16.14 8.78
CA GLY A 346 -22.99 17.24 9.29
C GLY A 346 -22.38 16.99 10.68
N VAL A 347 -22.61 15.82 11.27
CA VAL A 347 -21.93 15.37 12.50
C VAL A 347 -20.85 14.35 12.10
N PRO A 348 -19.57 14.66 12.31
CA PRO A 348 -18.49 13.73 12.00
C PRO A 348 -18.63 12.41 12.79
N ALA A 349 -18.31 11.29 12.16
CA ALA A 349 -18.12 10.04 12.89
C ALA A 349 -16.88 10.15 13.81
N PRO A 350 -16.81 9.42 14.93
CA PRO A 350 -15.72 9.57 15.92
C PRO A 350 -14.31 9.47 15.32
N ASN A 351 -14.12 8.55 14.37
CA ASN A 351 -12.89 8.32 13.62
C ASN A 351 -12.53 9.47 12.67
N GLU A 352 -13.50 10.21 12.13
CA GLU A 352 -13.24 11.36 11.24
C GLU A 352 -12.54 12.52 11.95
N GLY A 353 -12.62 12.58 13.28
CA GLY A 353 -11.87 13.53 14.10
C GLY A 353 -10.36 13.25 14.18
N ASN A 354 -9.89 12.11 13.68
CA ASN A 354 -8.47 11.75 13.69
C ASN A 354 -7.82 12.04 12.32
N PHE A 355 -6.78 12.87 12.29
CA PHE A 355 -6.08 13.21 11.04
C PHE A 355 -5.43 11.99 10.37
N LEU A 356 -5.00 10.99 11.14
CA LEU A 356 -4.47 9.74 10.57
C LEU A 356 -5.57 8.94 9.86
N PHE A 357 -6.80 8.97 10.38
CA PHE A 357 -7.94 8.42 9.66
C PHE A 357 -8.16 9.19 8.36
N GLN A 358 -8.17 10.52 8.40
CA GLN A 358 -8.33 11.36 7.21
C GLN A 358 -7.29 11.04 6.12
N LEU A 359 -6.04 10.79 6.51
CA LEU A 359 -4.97 10.36 5.62
C LEU A 359 -5.38 9.11 4.81
N PHE A 360 -5.74 8.02 5.50
CA PHE A 360 -6.19 6.79 4.85
C PHE A 360 -7.53 6.95 4.12
N HIS A 361 -8.43 7.76 4.67
CA HIS A 361 -9.78 8.00 4.14
C HIS A 361 -9.75 8.57 2.71
N THR A 362 -8.68 9.29 2.37
CA THR A 362 -8.49 9.86 1.03
C THR A 362 -7.83 8.92 0.02
N ASN A 363 -7.32 7.76 0.46
CA ASN A 363 -6.76 6.75 -0.42
C ASN A 363 -7.88 6.09 -1.23
N PRO A 364 -7.80 6.07 -2.57
CA PRO A 364 -8.77 5.33 -3.36
C PRO A 364 -8.69 3.81 -3.07
N PRO A 365 -9.81 3.07 -3.23
CA PRO A 365 -9.81 1.62 -3.05
C PRO A 365 -8.75 0.92 -3.90
N GLY A 366 -8.15 -0.14 -3.35
CA GLY A 366 -7.04 -0.87 -3.95
C GLY A 366 -5.68 -0.19 -3.81
N THR A 367 -5.58 0.90 -3.02
CA THR A 367 -4.34 1.66 -2.85
C THR A 367 -3.93 1.84 -1.39
N LEU A 368 -2.62 1.86 -1.17
CA LEU A 368 -1.99 1.98 0.15
C LEU A 368 -0.67 2.74 0.01
N ASP A 369 -0.37 3.59 0.99
CA ASP A 369 0.98 4.10 1.18
C ASP A 369 1.72 3.25 2.22
N THR A 370 2.49 2.26 1.74
CA THR A 370 3.30 1.41 2.61
C THR A 370 4.42 2.18 3.30
N SER A 371 4.82 3.33 2.77
CA SER A 371 5.87 4.15 3.38
C SER A 371 5.44 4.72 4.72
N LEU A 372 4.13 4.84 5.00
CA LEU A 372 3.62 5.38 6.26
C LEU A 372 4.19 4.66 7.49
N VAL A 373 4.47 3.35 7.40
CA VAL A 373 5.14 2.63 8.48
C VAL A 373 6.54 3.22 8.70
N SER A 374 7.42 3.17 7.71
CA SER A 374 8.73 3.84 7.73
C SER A 374 8.67 5.20 7.04
N THR A 375 7.90 6.14 7.63
CA THR A 375 7.49 7.38 6.95
C THR A 375 8.67 8.19 6.42
N ASP A 376 8.64 8.49 5.11
CA ASP A 376 9.56 9.42 4.48
C ASP A 376 9.01 10.86 4.44
N TYR A 377 7.94 11.13 5.20
CA TYR A 377 7.20 12.40 5.21
C TYR A 377 6.60 12.78 3.86
N MET A 378 6.06 11.79 3.13
CA MET A 378 5.21 12.01 1.97
C MET A 378 4.00 11.10 2.06
N ASN A 379 2.83 11.63 1.72
CA ASN A 379 1.63 10.83 1.52
C ASN A 379 1.41 10.60 0.02
N ASN A 380 1.65 9.38 -0.42
CA ASN A 380 1.54 8.99 -1.81
C ASN A 380 1.00 7.54 -1.91
N PRO A 381 -0.31 7.34 -1.72
CA PRO A 381 -0.92 6.02 -1.86
C PRO A 381 -0.68 5.45 -3.24
N ARG A 382 -0.41 4.15 -3.29
CA ARG A 382 -0.06 3.42 -4.50
C ARG A 382 -0.96 2.19 -4.65
N THR A 383 -1.45 1.92 -5.85
CA THR A 383 -2.03 0.63 -6.22
C THR A 383 -1.09 -0.51 -5.86
N MET A 384 -1.66 -1.62 -5.40
CA MET A 384 -0.94 -2.88 -5.27
C MET A 384 -0.43 -3.29 -6.66
N ASN A 385 0.85 -3.58 -6.79
CA ASN A 385 1.43 -3.90 -8.09
C ASN A 385 0.91 -5.26 -8.57
N ALA A 386 0.28 -5.29 -9.74
CA ALA A 386 0.04 -6.54 -10.45
C ALA A 386 1.37 -7.14 -10.92
N VAL A 387 1.53 -8.45 -10.72
CA VAL A 387 2.72 -9.22 -11.14
C VAL A 387 2.35 -10.06 -12.35
N TYR A 388 2.71 -9.59 -13.54
CA TYR A 388 2.46 -10.30 -14.81
C TYR A 388 3.73 -10.48 -15.63
N GLU A 389 3.72 -11.54 -16.45
CA GLU A 389 4.73 -11.91 -17.44
C GLU A 389 6.17 -11.81 -16.93
N LEU A 390 6.42 -12.27 -15.69
CA LEU A 390 7.72 -12.14 -15.04
C LEU A 390 8.83 -12.81 -15.84
N ARG A 391 8.53 -13.92 -16.54
CA ARG A 391 9.48 -14.60 -17.43
C ARG A 391 9.91 -13.70 -18.61
N ALA A 392 8.96 -13.06 -19.29
CA ALA A 392 9.27 -12.15 -20.41
C ALA A 392 10.06 -10.92 -19.92
N ARG A 393 9.68 -10.40 -18.75
CA ARG A 393 10.36 -9.30 -18.08
C ARG A 393 11.81 -9.65 -17.71
N LEU A 394 12.03 -10.84 -17.15
CA LEU A 394 13.35 -11.36 -16.81
C LEU A 394 14.24 -11.41 -18.06
N GLY A 395 13.73 -11.88 -19.20
CA GLY A 395 14.48 -11.90 -20.46
C GLY A 395 14.99 -10.53 -20.93
N ILE A 396 14.26 -9.44 -20.63
CA ILE A 396 14.62 -8.08 -21.03
C ILE A 396 15.56 -7.42 -20.03
N ALA A 397 15.53 -7.81 -18.76
CA ALA A 397 16.40 -7.28 -17.71
C ALA A 397 17.90 -7.37 -18.08
N LEU A 398 18.31 -8.44 -18.78
CA LEU A 398 19.69 -8.59 -19.29
C LEU A 398 20.09 -7.58 -20.37
N LYS A 399 19.12 -6.95 -21.04
CA LYS A 399 19.37 -5.97 -22.11
C LYS A 399 19.33 -4.54 -21.60
N THR A 400 18.35 -4.18 -20.78
CA THR A 400 18.07 -2.78 -20.42
C THR A 400 17.97 -2.50 -18.92
N GLY A 401 18.18 -3.52 -18.10
CA GLY A 401 18.01 -3.49 -16.64
C GLY A 401 19.31 -3.66 -15.86
N ILE A 402 20.48 -3.38 -16.46
CA ILE A 402 21.76 -3.61 -15.79
C ILE A 402 22.03 -2.52 -14.73
N GLU A 403 22.38 -2.97 -13.53
CA GLU A 403 22.69 -2.16 -12.36
C GLU A 403 24.04 -2.57 -11.76
N GLN A 404 24.62 -1.69 -10.94
CA GLN A 404 25.89 -1.94 -10.24
C GLN A 404 25.66 -1.92 -8.73
N LEU A 405 26.03 -3.02 -8.07
CA LEU A 405 25.96 -3.18 -6.62
C LEU A 405 27.28 -2.89 -5.94
N GLU A 406 27.22 -2.21 -4.79
CA GLU A 406 28.37 -1.90 -3.93
C GLU A 406 28.04 -2.07 -2.44
N GLY A 407 29.06 -2.25 -1.60
CA GLY A 407 28.86 -2.35 -0.15
C GLY A 407 27.86 -3.43 0.27
N GLY A 408 26.97 -3.10 1.22
CA GLY A 408 25.95 -4.01 1.75
C GLY A 408 24.83 -4.37 0.76
N GLU A 409 24.74 -3.71 -0.39
CA GLU A 409 23.84 -4.12 -1.49
C GLU A 409 24.24 -5.48 -2.05
N ARG A 410 25.53 -5.83 -1.96
CA ARG A 410 26.10 -7.10 -2.44
C ARG A 410 25.78 -8.28 -1.51
N ASP A 411 25.22 -8.02 -0.34
CA ASP A 411 24.82 -9.06 0.62
C ASP A 411 23.47 -9.71 0.22
N ASN A 412 22.74 -9.14 -0.75
CA ASN A 412 21.54 -9.79 -1.28
C ASN A 412 21.89 -11.11 -1.96
N ARG A 413 21.23 -12.19 -1.55
CA ARG A 413 21.29 -13.49 -2.24
C ARG A 413 20.84 -13.37 -3.69
N GLN A 414 21.48 -14.12 -4.57
CA GLN A 414 21.26 -14.09 -6.02
C GLN A 414 20.98 -15.50 -6.55
N PHE A 415 20.50 -15.62 -7.79
CA PHE A 415 20.06 -16.90 -8.36
C PHE A 415 21.14 -18.00 -8.34
N GLN A 416 22.41 -17.65 -8.49
CA GLN A 416 23.52 -18.62 -8.45
C GLN A 416 23.79 -19.20 -7.05
N ASP A 417 23.26 -18.60 -5.99
CA ASP A 417 23.48 -19.07 -4.62
C ASP A 417 22.64 -20.32 -4.32
N TYR A 418 21.70 -20.67 -5.21
CA TYR A 418 20.76 -21.77 -5.06
C TYR A 418 20.88 -22.77 -6.22
N PRO A 419 20.95 -24.08 -5.94
CA PRO A 419 20.97 -25.11 -6.99
C PRO A 419 19.78 -25.05 -7.95
N ALA A 420 18.58 -24.73 -7.45
CA ALA A 420 17.35 -24.69 -8.24
C ALA A 420 17.33 -23.62 -9.33
N THR A 421 18.18 -22.59 -9.23
CA THR A 421 18.25 -21.47 -10.17
C THR A 421 19.65 -21.26 -10.74
N GLN A 422 20.51 -22.28 -10.67
CA GLN A 422 21.89 -22.17 -11.16
C GLN A 422 21.97 -21.79 -12.65
N ALA A 423 21.01 -22.22 -13.47
CA ALA A 423 20.92 -21.85 -14.88
C ALA A 423 20.70 -20.32 -15.09
N LEU A 424 20.18 -19.62 -14.08
CA LEU A 424 19.98 -18.18 -14.06
C LEU A 424 21.18 -17.41 -13.46
N ALA A 425 22.34 -18.05 -13.31
CA ALA A 425 23.57 -17.36 -12.88
C ALA A 425 23.98 -16.13 -13.72
N PRO A 426 23.71 -16.04 -15.04
CA PRO A 426 24.08 -14.86 -15.85
C PRO A 426 23.45 -13.53 -15.42
N PHE A 427 22.46 -13.55 -14.52
CA PHE A 427 21.80 -12.35 -14.01
C PHE A 427 22.60 -11.58 -12.95
N TYR A 428 23.67 -12.18 -12.41
CA TYR A 428 24.57 -11.51 -11.47
C TYR A 428 26.02 -11.94 -11.66
N ASP A 429 26.93 -10.97 -11.77
CA ASP A 429 28.37 -11.20 -11.76
C ASP A 429 28.96 -10.84 -10.39
N PRO A 430 29.34 -11.82 -9.55
CA PRO A 430 29.90 -11.56 -8.23
C PRO A 430 31.30 -10.92 -8.28
N ALA A 431 32.04 -11.00 -9.38
CA ALA A 431 33.35 -10.35 -9.46
C ALA A 431 33.20 -8.83 -9.57
N THR A 432 32.25 -8.37 -10.38
CA THR A 432 32.03 -6.95 -10.63
C THR A 432 30.93 -6.35 -9.77
N GLY A 433 29.95 -7.13 -9.33
CA GLY A 433 28.72 -6.63 -8.69
C GLY A 433 27.66 -6.18 -9.68
N LYS A 434 27.83 -6.45 -10.99
CA LYS A 434 26.81 -6.17 -12.00
C LYS A 434 25.63 -7.11 -11.83
N VAL A 435 24.41 -6.57 -11.82
CA VAL A 435 23.17 -7.33 -11.67
C VAL A 435 22.14 -6.89 -12.69
N ALA A 436 21.30 -7.82 -13.16
CA ALA A 436 20.13 -7.51 -13.96
C ALA A 436 18.90 -7.36 -13.06
N SER A 437 18.24 -6.22 -13.16
CA SER A 437 17.02 -5.88 -12.42
C SER A 437 15.81 -5.78 -13.34
N MET A 438 14.68 -6.30 -12.87
CA MET A 438 13.38 -6.18 -13.54
C MET A 438 12.70 -4.84 -13.24
N ARG A 439 13.13 -4.09 -12.22
CA ARG A 439 12.59 -2.78 -11.82
C ARG A 439 11.06 -2.81 -11.59
N VAL A 440 10.54 -3.83 -10.92
CA VAL A 440 9.12 -4.08 -10.62
C VAL A 440 8.45 -2.95 -9.86
N LEU A 441 9.15 -2.25 -8.98
CA LEU A 441 8.58 -1.12 -8.24
C LEU A 441 8.34 0.07 -9.16
N LYS A 442 7.42 0.93 -8.76
CA LYS A 442 6.97 2.07 -9.58
C LYS A 442 8.10 3.05 -9.93
N ASP A 443 9.07 3.23 -9.04
CA ASP A 443 10.30 4.02 -9.23
C ASP A 443 11.49 3.18 -9.73
N GLY A 444 11.32 1.86 -9.86
CA GLY A 444 12.39 0.93 -10.20
C GLY A 444 13.48 0.84 -9.14
N ALA A 445 13.14 1.07 -7.86
CA ALA A 445 14.09 1.01 -6.76
C ALA A 445 14.58 -0.42 -6.46
N ASP A 446 13.84 -1.47 -6.83
CA ASP A 446 14.20 -2.89 -6.68
C ASP A 446 15.33 -3.30 -7.65
N SER A 447 16.48 -2.70 -7.44
CA SER A 447 17.61 -2.66 -8.37
C SER A 447 18.75 -3.59 -7.97
N VAL A 448 18.51 -4.46 -6.98
CA VAL A 448 19.48 -5.41 -6.42
C VAL A 448 19.36 -6.84 -6.95
N GLY A 449 18.59 -7.04 -8.01
CA GLY A 449 18.30 -8.37 -8.58
C GLY A 449 16.97 -8.96 -8.10
N GLY A 450 16.53 -10.04 -8.75
CA GLY A 450 15.19 -10.61 -8.55
C GLY A 450 14.95 -11.14 -7.13
N LEU A 451 15.89 -11.88 -6.56
CA LEU A 451 15.72 -12.46 -5.22
C LEU A 451 15.78 -11.40 -4.11
N GLY A 452 16.70 -10.42 -4.20
CA GLY A 452 16.76 -9.31 -3.24
C GLY A 452 15.49 -8.45 -3.24
N ALA A 453 14.91 -8.20 -4.41
CA ALA A 453 13.62 -7.52 -4.55
C ALA A 453 12.49 -8.26 -3.83
N LEU A 454 12.44 -9.59 -3.99
CA LEU A 454 11.46 -10.47 -3.35
C LEU A 454 11.67 -10.58 -1.83
N ASN A 455 12.90 -10.68 -1.34
CA ASN A 455 13.17 -10.73 0.10
C ASN A 455 12.71 -9.46 0.82
N ARG A 456 12.89 -8.29 0.20
CA ARG A 456 12.53 -7.00 0.81
C ARG A 456 11.05 -6.90 1.16
N VAL A 457 10.14 -7.55 0.41
CA VAL A 457 8.70 -7.41 0.69
C VAL A 457 8.30 -7.95 2.05
N TYR A 458 9.03 -8.92 2.60
CA TYR A 458 8.79 -9.46 3.95
C TYR A 458 9.23 -8.49 5.05
N LEU A 459 10.34 -7.77 4.86
CA LEU A 459 10.72 -6.68 5.77
C LEU A 459 9.69 -5.55 5.77
N ASN A 460 9.14 -5.21 4.59
CA ASN A 460 8.11 -4.17 4.46
C ASN A 460 6.84 -4.47 5.29
N ILE A 461 6.53 -5.75 5.54
CA ILE A 461 5.37 -6.18 6.35
C ILE A 461 5.76 -6.58 7.78
N GLY A 462 6.99 -6.29 8.22
CA GLY A 462 7.40 -6.40 9.62
C GLY A 462 8.25 -7.63 9.99
N LEU A 463 8.80 -8.37 9.02
CA LEU A 463 9.78 -9.42 9.32
C LEU A 463 10.98 -8.82 10.09
N PHE A 464 11.48 -9.57 11.08
CA PHE A 464 12.57 -9.15 11.97
C PHE A 464 12.35 -7.77 12.63
N SER A 465 11.12 -7.55 13.09
CA SER A 465 10.67 -6.32 13.74
C SER A 465 11.47 -5.91 14.98
N GLU A 466 12.19 -6.84 15.61
CA GLU A 466 13.09 -6.60 16.74
C GLU A 466 14.18 -5.60 16.38
N GLU A 467 14.81 -5.77 15.21
CA GLU A 467 15.83 -4.87 14.67
C GLU A 467 15.19 -3.71 13.92
N TRP A 468 14.19 -3.99 13.07
CA TRP A 468 13.56 -2.98 12.21
C TRP A 468 13.05 -1.75 12.99
N LEU A 469 12.40 -1.97 14.14
CA LEU A 469 11.88 -0.90 15.01
C LEU A 469 12.97 -0.06 15.72
N LEU A 470 14.25 -0.44 15.62
CA LEU A 470 15.37 0.37 16.11
C LEU A 470 15.70 1.52 15.15
N HIS A 471 15.40 1.37 13.86
CA HIS A 471 15.88 2.26 12.81
C HIS A 471 15.01 3.48 12.53
N PHE A 472 13.73 3.47 12.94
CA PHE A 472 12.78 4.58 12.74
C PHE A 472 11.72 4.60 13.86
N ARG A 473 10.70 5.47 13.72
CA ARG A 473 9.49 5.45 14.57
C ARG A 473 8.27 5.24 13.67
N PRO A 474 7.55 4.11 13.82
CA PRO A 474 6.41 3.82 12.96
C PRO A 474 5.33 4.91 12.98
N PHE A 475 4.65 5.11 11.84
CA PHE A 475 3.45 5.94 11.62
C PHE A 475 3.60 7.47 11.82
N ILE A 476 4.41 7.91 12.78
CA ILE A 476 4.54 9.33 13.19
C ILE A 476 5.89 9.92 12.75
N GLY A 477 6.92 9.10 12.62
CA GLY A 477 8.28 9.55 12.34
C GLY A 477 8.88 10.36 13.50
N GLY A 478 9.58 11.44 13.17
CA GLY A 478 10.26 12.31 14.14
C GLY A 478 11.58 11.73 14.65
N ARG A 479 12.07 10.68 13.98
CA ARG A 479 13.39 10.07 14.14
C ARG A 479 14.00 9.92 12.76
N LYS A 480 15.29 10.23 12.62
CA LYS A 480 16.07 10.01 11.41
C LYS A 480 16.14 8.53 11.11
N ILE A 481 15.73 8.15 9.90
CA ILE A 481 15.78 6.78 9.41
C ILE A 481 17.25 6.37 9.25
N SER A 482 17.52 5.08 9.47
CA SER A 482 18.82 4.44 9.21
C SER A 482 18.62 3.12 8.46
N PRO A 483 19.65 2.60 7.78
CA PRO A 483 19.54 1.37 7.02
C PRO A 483 19.36 0.15 7.92
N ILE A 484 18.55 -0.82 7.46
CA ILE A 484 18.63 -2.19 7.95
C ILE A 484 19.70 -2.94 7.17
N ALA A 485 20.79 -3.32 7.84
CA ALA A 485 21.88 -4.05 7.20
C ALA A 485 21.50 -5.52 7.02
N ILE A 486 21.62 -6.05 5.80
CA ILE A 486 21.37 -7.47 5.51
C ILE A 486 22.27 -8.37 6.35
N ALA A 487 23.55 -8.01 6.53
CA ALA A 487 24.48 -8.74 7.39
C ALA A 487 24.02 -8.85 8.87
N ASP A 488 23.21 -7.91 9.36
CA ASP A 488 22.62 -7.98 10.70
C ASP A 488 21.44 -8.94 10.75
N ALA A 489 20.61 -8.95 9.70
CA ALA A 489 19.53 -9.91 9.54
C ALA A 489 20.07 -11.34 9.36
N GLU A 490 21.07 -11.55 8.50
CA GLU A 490 21.76 -12.85 8.35
C GLU A 490 22.41 -13.31 9.65
N ARG A 491 22.92 -12.40 10.47
CA ARG A 491 23.58 -12.77 11.73
C ARG A 491 22.59 -13.04 12.85
N ASN A 492 21.42 -12.42 12.88
CA ASN A 492 20.57 -12.40 14.08
C ASN A 492 19.12 -12.84 13.88
N SER A 493 18.68 -13.08 12.64
CA SER A 493 17.31 -13.51 12.36
C SER A 493 17.26 -14.85 11.63
N VAL A 494 16.70 -15.86 12.28
CA VAL A 494 16.42 -17.16 11.63
C VAL A 494 15.21 -17.05 10.70
N PHE A 495 14.25 -16.17 10.99
CA PHE A 495 13.15 -15.88 10.07
C PHE A 495 13.62 -15.26 8.75
N TRP A 496 14.57 -14.31 8.79
CA TRP A 496 15.21 -13.76 7.59
C TRP A 496 15.91 -14.85 6.79
N GLN A 497 16.78 -15.63 7.43
CA GLN A 497 17.50 -16.71 6.75
C GLN A 497 16.54 -17.75 6.12
N ALA A 498 15.46 -18.12 6.81
CA ALA A 498 14.43 -19.01 6.28
C ALA A 498 13.66 -18.37 5.11
N THR A 499 13.46 -17.06 5.13
CA THR A 499 12.86 -16.31 4.02
C THR A 499 13.77 -16.37 2.80
N GLU A 500 15.06 -16.04 2.94
CA GLU A 500 16.03 -16.12 1.83
C GLU A 500 16.09 -17.52 1.23
N ALA A 501 16.10 -18.56 2.07
CA ALA A 501 16.14 -19.96 1.63
C ALA A 501 14.91 -20.38 0.81
N GLN A 502 13.74 -19.79 1.07
CA GLN A 502 12.48 -20.10 0.39
C GLN A 502 12.23 -19.19 -0.83
N THR A 503 12.84 -18.01 -0.90
CA THR A 503 12.57 -17.03 -1.97
C THR A 503 12.88 -17.54 -3.37
N VAL A 504 13.79 -18.50 -3.51
CA VAL A 504 14.05 -19.17 -4.81
C VAL A 504 12.83 -19.93 -5.33
N ASP A 505 12.08 -20.59 -4.44
CA ASP A 505 10.86 -21.30 -4.79
C ASP A 505 9.74 -20.30 -5.15
N MET A 506 9.66 -19.16 -4.45
CA MET A 506 8.74 -18.06 -4.79
C MET A 506 9.06 -17.43 -6.16
N ALA A 507 10.34 -17.30 -6.51
CA ALA A 507 10.73 -16.86 -7.85
C ALA A 507 10.24 -17.85 -8.92
N ILE A 508 10.39 -19.16 -8.70
CA ILE A 508 9.87 -20.20 -9.60
C ILE A 508 8.35 -20.14 -9.70
N TYR A 509 7.65 -19.94 -8.58
CA TYR A 509 6.20 -19.72 -8.56
C TYR A 509 5.78 -18.60 -9.52
N PHE A 510 6.35 -17.40 -9.38
CA PHE A 510 6.00 -16.29 -10.28
C PHE A 510 6.43 -16.54 -11.74
N LEU A 511 7.56 -17.20 -11.96
CA LEU A 511 7.97 -17.58 -13.31
C LEU A 511 6.95 -18.51 -13.98
N VAL A 512 6.21 -19.33 -13.22
CA VAL A 512 5.11 -20.18 -13.72
C VAL A 512 3.79 -19.42 -13.80
N THR A 513 3.36 -18.75 -12.73
CA THR A 513 1.96 -18.31 -12.55
C THR A 513 1.67 -16.87 -12.94
N ALA A 514 2.67 -15.99 -12.99
CA ALA A 514 2.49 -14.59 -13.39
C ALA A 514 2.24 -14.48 -14.90
N ARG A 515 1.03 -14.82 -15.34
CA ARG A 515 0.58 -14.84 -16.74
C ARG A 515 -0.59 -13.90 -16.94
N ALA A 516 -0.66 -13.29 -18.12
CA ALA A 516 -1.77 -12.42 -18.51
C ALA A 516 -3.14 -13.08 -18.27
N ASP A 517 -4.02 -12.35 -17.62
CA ASP A 517 -5.47 -12.57 -17.57
C ASP A 517 -6.09 -11.88 -18.78
N ARG A 518 -6.24 -12.59 -19.90
CA ARG A 518 -6.74 -11.99 -21.14
C ARG A 518 -8.27 -11.96 -21.11
N LEU A 519 -8.87 -10.86 -21.58
CA LEU A 519 -10.34 -10.74 -21.61
C LEU A 519 -11.00 -11.86 -22.42
N LYS A 520 -10.35 -12.34 -23.49
CA LYS A 520 -10.87 -13.46 -24.29
C LYS A 520 -11.06 -14.77 -23.51
N ASP A 521 -10.31 -14.94 -22.42
CA ASP A 521 -10.33 -16.15 -21.58
C ASP A 521 -11.36 -16.05 -20.44
N ALA A 522 -11.94 -14.86 -20.23
CA ALA A 522 -12.96 -14.62 -19.21
C ALA A 522 -14.38 -15.01 -19.70
N PRO A 523 -15.31 -15.37 -18.79
CA PRO A 523 -16.71 -15.65 -19.14
C PRO A 523 -17.35 -14.50 -19.94
N GLY A 524 -17.87 -14.80 -21.13
CA GLY A 524 -18.48 -13.80 -22.02
C GLY A 524 -17.49 -12.83 -22.71
N GLY A 525 -16.21 -12.84 -22.34
CA GLY A 525 -15.22 -11.89 -22.83
C GLY A 525 -14.95 -12.01 -24.33
N ALA A 526 -14.92 -13.22 -24.89
CA ALA A 526 -14.83 -13.42 -26.34
C ALA A 526 -15.96 -12.72 -27.11
N ALA A 527 -17.19 -12.72 -26.58
CA ALA A 527 -18.33 -12.04 -27.20
C ALA A 527 -18.21 -10.51 -27.12
N ILE A 528 -17.67 -9.98 -26.01
CA ILE A 528 -17.35 -8.55 -25.87
C ILE A 528 -16.37 -8.13 -26.97
N LEU A 529 -15.29 -8.89 -27.15
CA LEU A 529 -14.27 -8.62 -28.14
C LEU A 529 -14.78 -8.68 -29.59
N THR A 530 -15.79 -9.50 -29.90
CA THR A 530 -16.36 -9.53 -31.26
C THR A 530 -17.19 -8.30 -31.65
N ARG A 531 -17.48 -7.40 -30.69
CA ARG A 531 -18.21 -6.15 -30.95
C ARG A 531 -17.36 -5.10 -31.66
N ASP A 532 -16.04 -5.17 -31.49
CA ASP A 532 -15.11 -4.26 -32.18
C ASP A 532 -14.88 -4.74 -33.62
N PRO A 533 -15.11 -3.91 -34.65
CA PRO A 533 -14.81 -4.25 -36.03
C PRO A 533 -13.31 -4.55 -36.23
N PRO A 534 -12.93 -5.56 -37.05
CA PRO A 534 -11.52 -5.89 -37.27
C PRO A 534 -10.67 -4.73 -37.79
N ASP A 535 -11.23 -3.88 -38.66
CA ASP A 535 -10.58 -2.67 -39.20
C ASP A 535 -10.35 -1.60 -38.13
N LEU A 536 -11.24 -1.50 -37.14
CA LEU A 536 -11.06 -0.63 -35.98
C LEU A 536 -9.89 -1.12 -35.11
N VAL A 537 -9.81 -2.43 -34.87
CA VAL A 537 -8.72 -3.03 -34.07
C VAL A 537 -7.38 -2.87 -34.80
N GLU A 538 -7.34 -3.12 -36.11
CA GLU A 538 -6.12 -2.92 -36.93
C GLU A 538 -5.67 -1.45 -36.92
N HIS A 539 -6.60 -0.49 -36.99
CA HIS A 539 -6.27 0.93 -36.83
C HIS A 539 -5.69 1.21 -35.42
N GLY A 540 -6.26 0.59 -34.39
CA GLY A 540 -5.77 0.66 -33.01
C GLY A 540 -4.35 0.14 -32.83
N MET A 541 -3.99 -0.93 -33.54
CA MET A 541 -2.63 -1.47 -33.60
C MET A 541 -1.64 -0.43 -34.12
N VAL A 542 -1.99 0.30 -35.19
CA VAL A 542 -1.17 1.38 -35.74
C VAL A 542 -1.04 2.54 -34.76
N VAL A 543 -2.14 2.97 -34.14
CA VAL A 543 -2.12 4.05 -33.13
C VAL A 543 -1.22 3.69 -31.96
N PHE A 544 -1.35 2.47 -31.43
CA PHE A 544 -0.52 1.94 -30.35
C PHE A 544 0.95 1.94 -30.72
N ALA A 545 1.31 1.36 -31.88
CA ALA A 545 2.68 1.25 -32.35
C ALA A 545 3.39 2.61 -32.45
N ARG A 546 2.66 3.64 -32.90
CA ARG A 546 3.23 4.97 -33.17
C ARG A 546 3.23 5.90 -31.95
N THR A 547 2.35 5.66 -30.97
CA THR A 547 2.09 6.59 -29.87
C THR A 547 2.49 6.04 -28.51
N CYS A 548 2.20 4.77 -28.24
CA CYS A 548 2.29 4.17 -26.90
C CYS A 548 3.47 3.20 -26.77
N ALA A 549 3.78 2.48 -27.84
CA ALA A 549 4.66 1.32 -27.81
C ALA A 549 6.10 1.65 -27.38
N ALA A 550 6.58 2.89 -27.59
CA ALA A 550 7.89 3.33 -27.10
C ALA A 550 8.06 3.16 -25.58
N CYS A 551 7.01 3.38 -24.79
CA CYS A 551 7.04 3.17 -23.33
C CYS A 551 6.43 1.82 -22.93
N HIS A 552 5.37 1.40 -23.63
CA HIS A 552 4.50 0.28 -23.28
C HIS A 552 4.68 -0.96 -24.15
N SER A 553 5.87 -1.19 -24.70
CA SER A 553 6.21 -2.47 -25.33
C SER A 553 7.58 -2.93 -24.88
N SER A 554 7.64 -4.19 -24.48
CA SER A 554 8.89 -4.84 -24.14
C SER A 554 9.57 -5.42 -25.41
N ARG A 555 8.78 -5.57 -26.48
CA ARG A 555 9.25 -5.90 -27.83
C ARG A 555 9.45 -4.62 -28.63
N GLN A 556 10.71 -4.23 -28.80
CA GLN A 556 11.12 -3.03 -29.53
C GLN A 556 11.90 -3.43 -30.80
N PRO A 557 11.91 -2.59 -31.86
CA PRO A 557 12.83 -2.76 -32.96
C PRO A 557 14.28 -2.65 -32.46
N GLU A 558 15.22 -3.31 -33.12
CA GLU A 558 16.64 -3.10 -32.84
C GLU A 558 17.01 -1.62 -33.07
N PRO A 559 17.64 -0.93 -32.10
CA PRO A 559 17.98 0.46 -32.23
C PRO A 559 18.92 0.74 -33.40
N ASP A 560 18.69 1.86 -34.10
CA ASP A 560 19.63 2.31 -35.11
C ASP A 560 20.94 2.73 -34.41
N PRO A 561 22.10 2.12 -34.76
CA PRO A 561 23.38 2.39 -34.09
C PRO A 561 23.77 3.87 -34.08
N THR A 562 23.27 4.67 -35.02
CA THR A 562 23.56 6.12 -35.11
C THR A 562 23.03 6.91 -33.92
N TYR A 563 22.00 6.42 -33.23
CA TYR A 563 21.46 7.05 -32.01
C TYR A 563 22.21 6.65 -30.74
N GLY A 564 22.98 5.57 -30.77
CA GLY A 564 23.77 5.11 -29.63
C GLY A 564 22.94 4.73 -28.39
N VAL A 565 21.72 4.22 -28.58
CA VAL A 565 20.74 3.90 -27.53
C VAL A 565 21.29 2.92 -26.50
N ASP A 566 21.98 1.87 -26.95
CA ASP A 566 22.55 0.82 -26.08
C ASP A 566 24.07 0.66 -26.30
N ALA A 567 24.77 1.77 -26.60
CA ALA A 567 26.20 1.79 -26.89
C ALA A 567 27.02 2.56 -25.84
N GLY A 568 28.21 2.08 -25.54
CA GLY A 568 29.15 2.73 -24.61
C GLY A 568 28.56 2.85 -23.21
N ILE A 569 28.44 4.07 -22.69
CA ILE A 569 27.88 4.36 -21.36
C ILE A 569 26.40 3.95 -21.20
N CYS A 570 25.70 3.68 -22.31
CA CYS A 570 24.30 3.26 -22.33
C CYS A 570 24.12 1.76 -22.57
N GLU A 571 25.21 0.99 -22.68
CA GLU A 571 25.14 -0.47 -22.71
C GLU A 571 24.39 -0.99 -21.47
N GLY A 572 23.53 -1.99 -21.65
CA GLY A 572 22.67 -2.49 -20.58
C GLY A 572 21.48 -1.58 -20.24
N GLY A 573 21.12 -0.64 -21.13
CA GLY A 573 20.01 0.32 -20.99
C GLY A 573 20.38 1.65 -20.33
N GLY A 574 21.64 1.80 -19.92
CA GLY A 574 22.13 2.95 -19.16
C GLY A 574 21.65 2.96 -17.70
N THR A 575 22.52 3.41 -16.79
CA THR A 575 22.18 3.61 -15.38
C THR A 575 23.16 4.61 -14.73
N GLY A 576 22.95 4.96 -13.47
CA GLY A 576 23.87 5.82 -12.72
C GLY A 576 23.86 7.29 -13.16
N PRO A 577 24.96 8.03 -12.91
CA PRO A 577 25.01 9.49 -13.10
C PRO A 577 24.75 9.96 -14.54
N GLN A 578 24.95 9.09 -15.53
CA GLN A 578 24.81 9.39 -16.95
C GLN A 578 23.46 8.91 -17.52
N TYR A 579 22.55 8.41 -16.69
CA TYR A 579 21.29 7.84 -17.14
C TYR A 579 20.44 8.80 -17.99
N ARG A 580 20.45 10.11 -17.67
CA ARG A 580 19.68 11.10 -18.44
C ARG A 580 20.15 11.18 -19.90
N GLU A 581 21.46 11.12 -20.16
CA GLU A 581 21.98 11.12 -21.52
C GLU A 581 21.51 9.87 -22.29
N CYS A 582 21.50 8.71 -21.64
CA CYS A 582 21.02 7.47 -22.23
C CYS A 582 19.51 7.48 -22.50
N TRP A 583 18.74 8.06 -21.59
CA TRP A 583 17.31 8.31 -21.80
C TRP A 583 17.08 9.21 -23.01
N ASP A 584 17.81 10.32 -23.14
CA ASP A 584 17.63 11.28 -24.23
C ASP A 584 17.96 10.64 -25.59
N ARG A 585 19.00 9.79 -25.67
CA ARG A 585 19.32 9.00 -26.87
C ARG A 585 18.21 8.03 -27.26
N PHE A 586 17.72 7.26 -26.28
CA PHE A 586 16.58 6.35 -26.47
C PHE A 586 15.35 7.10 -26.95
N TRP A 587 15.02 8.21 -26.30
CA TRP A 587 13.82 8.98 -26.62
C TRP A 587 13.91 9.61 -28.01
N ALA A 588 15.07 10.15 -28.40
CA ALA A 588 15.29 10.67 -29.75
C ALA A 588 15.09 9.59 -30.83
N TRP A 589 15.58 8.37 -30.59
CA TRP A 589 15.36 7.23 -31.47
C TRP A 589 13.89 6.80 -31.51
N ALA A 590 13.26 6.65 -30.35
CA ALA A 590 11.86 6.22 -30.23
C ALA A 590 10.88 7.21 -30.87
N GLN A 591 11.25 8.50 -30.97
CA GLN A 591 10.45 9.51 -31.66
C GLN A 591 10.65 9.55 -33.18
N SER A 592 11.66 8.86 -33.71
CA SER A 592 11.99 8.85 -35.15
C SER A 592 10.94 8.12 -35.99
N ASP A 593 10.86 8.48 -37.27
CA ASP A 593 10.02 7.77 -38.24
C ASP A 593 10.51 6.33 -38.46
N ALA A 594 11.82 6.09 -38.37
CA ALA A 594 12.40 4.75 -38.51
C ALA A 594 11.89 3.80 -37.41
N PHE A 595 11.84 4.28 -36.16
CA PHE A 595 11.24 3.53 -35.06
C PHE A 595 9.75 3.29 -35.32
N LYS A 596 8.98 4.36 -35.57
CA LYS A 596 7.52 4.30 -35.70
C LYS A 596 7.08 3.37 -36.84
N THR A 597 7.77 3.40 -37.97
CA THR A 597 7.49 2.51 -39.11
C THR A 597 7.77 1.05 -38.75
N LYS A 598 8.98 0.73 -38.27
CA LYS A 598 9.32 -0.65 -37.88
C LYS A 598 8.43 -1.19 -36.77
N MET A 599 8.08 -0.34 -35.80
CA MET A 599 7.20 -0.75 -34.71
C MET A 599 5.79 -1.04 -35.24
N THR A 600 5.30 -0.26 -36.21
CA THR A 600 4.01 -0.52 -36.86
C THR A 600 4.04 -1.85 -37.61
N GLU A 601 5.09 -2.12 -38.38
CA GLU A 601 5.31 -3.42 -39.05
C GLU A 601 5.31 -4.58 -38.04
N MET A 602 6.07 -4.47 -36.95
CA MET A 602 6.13 -5.51 -35.91
C MET A 602 4.78 -5.80 -35.25
N VAL A 603 3.96 -4.78 -35.01
CA VAL A 603 2.63 -4.95 -34.41
C VAL A 603 1.66 -5.58 -35.41
N LEU A 604 1.60 -5.07 -36.65
CA LEU A 604 0.68 -5.55 -37.68
C LEU A 604 1.02 -6.97 -38.16
N ASP A 605 2.29 -7.22 -38.49
CA ASP A 605 2.75 -8.54 -38.98
C ASP A 605 2.72 -9.60 -37.87
N GLY A 606 2.92 -9.17 -36.62
CA GLY A 606 2.88 -10.04 -35.46
C GLY A 606 1.46 -10.43 -35.03
N GLY A 607 0.45 -9.58 -35.25
CA GLY A 607 -0.92 -9.86 -34.80
C GLY A 607 -0.99 -10.30 -33.33
N ASP A 608 -1.66 -11.42 -33.05
CA ASP A 608 -1.74 -12.01 -31.70
C ASP A 608 -0.37 -12.48 -31.16
N ASP A 609 0.57 -12.84 -32.04
CA ASP A 609 1.92 -13.25 -31.65
C ASP A 609 2.75 -12.07 -31.12
N PHE A 610 2.39 -10.83 -31.48
CA PHE A 610 3.01 -9.62 -30.94
C PHE A 610 2.84 -9.52 -29.41
N LEU A 611 1.67 -9.90 -28.89
CA LEU A 611 1.34 -9.83 -27.46
C LEU A 611 1.97 -10.98 -26.65
N THR A 612 2.18 -12.13 -27.27
CA THR A 612 2.79 -13.29 -26.60
C THR A 612 4.23 -12.98 -26.18
N GLY A 613 4.55 -13.06 -24.89
CA GLY A 613 5.89 -12.73 -24.38
C GLY A 613 6.27 -11.25 -24.53
N ASN A 614 5.28 -10.37 -24.70
CA ASN A 614 5.45 -8.93 -24.58
C ASN A 614 4.90 -8.49 -23.21
N TYR A 615 5.78 -7.94 -22.37
CA TYR A 615 5.39 -7.45 -21.04
C TYR A 615 4.68 -6.08 -21.11
N LEU A 616 4.50 -5.51 -22.30
CA LEU A 616 3.79 -4.24 -22.51
C LEU A 616 4.31 -3.08 -21.62
N SER A 617 5.61 -3.09 -21.36
CA SER A 617 6.40 -2.06 -20.67
C SER A 617 7.86 -2.22 -21.08
N THR A 618 8.59 -1.11 -21.18
CA THR A 618 10.06 -1.13 -21.32
C THR A 618 10.80 -1.24 -20.00
N ASP A 619 10.12 -0.94 -18.88
CA ASP A 619 10.70 -0.76 -17.53
C ASP A 619 11.89 0.22 -17.46
N ARG A 620 12.11 1.03 -18.51
CA ARG A 620 13.03 2.15 -18.44
C ARG A 620 12.45 3.19 -17.49
N ARG A 621 13.29 3.78 -16.64
CA ARG A 621 12.90 4.84 -15.71
C ARG A 621 12.62 6.13 -16.51
N VAL A 622 11.35 6.49 -16.70
CA VAL A 622 10.95 7.70 -17.42
C VAL A 622 11.12 8.91 -16.50
N PRO A 623 11.75 10.01 -16.96
CA PRO A 623 11.96 11.17 -16.12
C PRO A 623 10.67 11.97 -15.96
N LEU A 624 10.46 12.51 -14.76
CA LEU A 624 9.23 13.20 -14.37
C LEU A 624 8.93 14.43 -15.24
N ASP A 625 9.95 15.13 -15.72
CA ASP A 625 9.84 16.30 -16.61
C ASP A 625 9.30 15.97 -18.00
N LEU A 626 9.24 14.69 -18.36
CA LEU A 626 8.53 14.20 -19.54
C LEU A 626 7.12 13.71 -19.22
N LEU A 627 6.94 12.96 -18.12
CA LEU A 627 5.65 12.35 -17.78
C LEU A 627 4.59 13.36 -17.35
N GLY A 628 4.96 14.35 -16.52
CA GLY A 628 4.01 15.33 -15.98
C GLY A 628 3.00 14.77 -14.97
N THR A 629 3.19 13.54 -14.48
CA THR A 629 2.38 12.92 -13.42
C THR A 629 2.66 13.56 -12.05
N ASN A 630 1.90 13.19 -11.00
CA ASN A 630 2.16 13.68 -9.65
C ASN A 630 3.62 13.43 -9.22
N ALA A 631 4.34 14.48 -8.86
CA ALA A 631 5.77 14.43 -8.56
C ALA A 631 6.10 13.60 -7.32
N CYS A 632 5.23 13.55 -6.32
CA CYS A 632 5.47 12.86 -5.06
C CYS A 632 5.66 11.36 -5.25
N SER A 633 5.02 10.81 -6.28
CA SER A 633 5.18 9.41 -6.67
C SER A 633 6.58 9.07 -7.24
N ALA A 634 7.39 10.05 -7.64
CA ALA A 634 8.70 9.84 -8.24
C ALA A 634 9.88 10.08 -7.27
N ILE A 635 9.63 10.64 -6.08
CA ILE A 635 10.70 11.20 -5.23
C ILE A 635 10.79 10.57 -3.83
N ALA A 636 10.23 9.36 -3.67
CA ALA A 636 10.34 8.55 -2.45
C ALA A 636 11.80 8.42 -1.98
N THR A 637 12.03 8.44 -0.66
CA THR A 637 13.41 8.45 -0.13
C THR A 637 13.83 7.18 0.59
N ASN A 638 12.91 6.26 0.86
CA ASN A 638 13.25 5.05 1.60
C ASN A 638 14.29 4.15 0.91
N GLY A 639 14.44 4.25 -0.43
CA GLY A 639 15.44 3.53 -1.23
C GLY A 639 16.77 4.25 -1.41
N LEU A 640 17.07 5.27 -0.60
CA LEU A 640 18.26 6.09 -0.77
C LEU A 640 19.36 5.74 0.22
N ARG A 641 20.53 6.32 -0.01
CA ARG A 641 21.71 6.11 0.84
C ARG A 641 21.44 6.58 2.26
N GLY A 642 21.67 5.71 3.23
CA GLY A 642 21.41 5.97 4.65
C GLY A 642 19.95 5.79 5.06
N ASP A 643 19.04 5.51 4.14
CA ASP A 643 17.63 5.24 4.45
C ASP A 643 17.35 3.74 4.58
N ILE A 644 16.12 3.39 4.95
CA ILE A 644 15.78 2.05 5.44
C ILE A 644 16.09 0.94 4.44
N TRP A 645 15.92 1.18 3.14
CA TRP A 645 16.14 0.20 2.06
C TRP A 645 17.49 0.40 1.33
N ASP A 646 18.47 1.02 1.96
CA ASP A 646 19.82 1.24 1.38
C ASP A 646 20.40 -0.07 0.82
N ASN A 647 20.44 -1.16 1.61
CA ASN A 647 20.95 -2.44 1.13
C ASN A 647 20.07 -3.11 0.05
N PHE A 648 18.87 -2.60 -0.25
CA PHE A 648 17.92 -3.19 -1.22
C PHE A 648 17.72 -2.36 -2.48
N THR A 649 18.62 -1.40 -2.71
CA THR A 649 18.63 -0.52 -3.87
C THR A 649 20.07 -0.36 -4.36
N SER A 650 20.31 -0.30 -5.66
CA SER A 650 21.67 -0.30 -6.23
C SER A 650 22.35 1.07 -6.11
N GLN A 651 23.68 1.07 -6.10
CA GLN A 651 24.48 2.28 -6.15
C GLN A 651 24.20 3.11 -7.42
N THR A 652 23.91 2.46 -8.54
CA THR A 652 23.53 3.15 -9.79
C THR A 652 22.12 3.75 -9.76
N TYR A 653 21.17 3.14 -9.04
CA TYR A 653 19.88 3.79 -8.75
C TYR A 653 20.06 5.05 -7.89
N LYS A 654 20.82 4.95 -6.79
CA LYS A 654 21.07 6.06 -5.85
C LYS A 654 21.91 7.21 -6.43
N SER A 655 22.37 7.09 -7.67
CA SER A 655 23.18 8.07 -8.36
C SER A 655 22.53 8.60 -9.64
N LEU A 656 21.25 8.28 -9.88
CA LEU A 656 20.51 8.88 -10.99
C LEU A 656 20.49 10.41 -10.86
N PRO A 657 20.77 11.15 -11.95
CA PRO A 657 20.80 12.61 -11.92
C PRO A 657 19.39 13.19 -11.71
N PRO A 658 19.25 14.45 -11.29
CA PRO A 658 17.93 15.09 -11.25
C PRO A 658 17.36 15.25 -12.68
N PRO A 659 16.06 14.96 -12.93
CA PRO A 659 15.38 15.42 -14.14
C PRO A 659 15.24 16.95 -14.16
N GLY A 660 14.71 17.51 -15.26
CA GLY A 660 14.36 18.93 -15.33
C GLY A 660 13.29 19.34 -14.31
N PRO A 661 13.12 20.66 -14.09
CA PRO A 661 12.09 21.17 -13.19
C PRO A 661 10.70 20.93 -13.78
N VAL A 662 9.71 20.76 -12.90
CA VAL A 662 8.29 20.62 -13.24
C VAL A 662 7.45 21.70 -12.58
N THR A 663 6.25 21.91 -13.10
CA THR A 663 5.26 22.83 -12.52
C THR A 663 4.29 22.08 -11.62
N VAL A 664 4.11 22.57 -10.40
CA VAL A 664 3.14 22.09 -9.40
C VAL A 664 2.22 23.24 -8.99
N GLN A 665 1.10 22.95 -8.31
CA GLN A 665 0.08 23.95 -8.01
C GLN A 665 -0.05 24.18 -6.50
N HIS A 666 -0.24 25.43 -6.10
CA HIS A 666 -0.50 25.80 -4.71
C HIS A 666 -1.87 25.25 -4.26
N PRO A 667 -2.00 24.59 -3.09
CA PRO A 667 -3.19 23.81 -2.75
C PRO A 667 -4.42 24.65 -2.37
N VAL A 668 -4.28 25.98 -2.30
CA VAL A 668 -5.37 26.92 -2.01
C VAL A 668 -5.61 27.86 -3.18
N SER A 669 -4.56 28.48 -3.70
CA SER A 669 -4.71 29.50 -4.76
C SER A 669 -4.76 28.90 -6.16
N GLY A 670 -4.27 27.66 -6.37
CA GLY A 670 -4.13 27.07 -7.71
C GLY A 670 -2.92 27.58 -8.49
N ALA A 671 -2.21 28.59 -7.98
CA ALA A 671 -1.09 29.22 -8.67
C ALA A 671 0.06 28.23 -8.93
N ASP A 672 0.66 28.35 -10.12
CA ASP A 672 1.81 27.57 -10.53
C ASP A 672 3.06 27.88 -9.68
N MET A 673 3.77 26.81 -9.29
CA MET A 673 5.01 26.84 -8.54
C MET A 673 6.04 25.92 -9.20
N PRO A 674 7.32 26.32 -9.30
CA PRO A 674 8.36 25.43 -9.80
C PRO A 674 8.75 24.40 -8.73
N PHE A 675 9.00 23.16 -9.15
CA PHE A 675 9.56 22.12 -8.31
C PHE A 675 10.73 21.43 -9.02
N GLN A 676 11.82 21.23 -8.30
CA GLN A 676 13.04 20.58 -8.80
C GLN A 676 13.34 19.35 -7.94
N SER A 677 13.36 18.17 -8.56
CA SER A 677 13.84 16.95 -7.90
C SER A 677 15.33 17.11 -7.55
N LEU A 678 15.73 16.58 -6.39
CA LEU A 678 17.13 16.58 -5.94
C LEU A 678 17.99 15.52 -6.64
N GLY A 679 17.40 14.60 -7.42
CA GLY A 679 18.10 13.47 -8.00
C GLY A 679 18.49 12.43 -6.94
N ASN A 680 19.65 11.80 -7.11
CA ASN A 680 20.14 10.68 -6.30
C ASN A 680 19.16 9.50 -6.29
N GLY A 681 18.50 9.21 -7.42
CA GLY A 681 17.45 8.19 -7.51
C GLY A 681 16.03 8.77 -7.62
N ARG A 682 15.84 10.02 -7.21
CA ARG A 682 14.53 10.71 -7.26
C ARG A 682 14.24 11.31 -8.63
N GLY A 683 12.96 11.27 -9.01
CA GLY A 683 12.42 11.96 -10.18
C GLY A 683 12.16 11.07 -11.38
N TYR A 684 12.09 9.75 -11.19
CA TYR A 684 11.82 8.81 -12.25
C TYR A 684 10.76 7.79 -11.87
N ILE A 685 9.99 7.34 -12.85
CA ILE A 685 8.95 6.32 -12.71
C ILE A 685 9.04 5.37 -13.90
N ARG A 686 8.88 4.06 -13.70
CA ARG A 686 8.75 3.12 -14.83
C ARG A 686 7.34 3.20 -15.45
N PRO A 687 7.17 2.88 -16.75
CA PRO A 687 5.86 2.68 -17.31
C PRO A 687 5.11 1.55 -16.58
N ALA A 688 3.81 1.73 -16.38
CA ALA A 688 2.95 0.63 -15.98
C ALA A 688 2.89 -0.39 -17.14
N SER A 689 2.92 -1.68 -16.81
CA SER A 689 2.62 -2.71 -17.81
C SER A 689 1.14 -2.60 -18.18
N LEU A 690 0.85 -2.76 -19.48
CA LEU A 690 -0.53 -2.80 -19.97
C LEU A 690 -1.07 -4.25 -20.09
N VAL A 691 -0.33 -5.26 -19.62
CA VAL A 691 -0.83 -6.63 -19.58
C VAL A 691 -2.09 -6.69 -18.74
N SER A 692 -3.16 -7.28 -19.29
CA SER A 692 -4.45 -7.41 -18.59
C SER A 692 -5.03 -6.09 -18.13
N LEU A 693 -4.79 -5.01 -18.89
CA LEU A 693 -5.22 -3.66 -18.50
C LEU A 693 -6.71 -3.57 -18.15
N TRP A 694 -7.54 -4.34 -18.87
CA TRP A 694 -8.99 -4.48 -18.64
C TRP A 694 -9.37 -4.93 -17.23
N SER A 695 -8.53 -5.74 -16.57
CA SER A 695 -8.82 -6.22 -15.23
C SER A 695 -8.32 -5.27 -14.15
N THR A 696 -7.32 -4.42 -14.46
CA THR A 696 -6.58 -3.63 -13.45
C THR A 696 -7.13 -2.23 -13.20
N ALA A 697 -8.15 -1.81 -13.93
CA ALA A 697 -8.81 -0.51 -13.72
C ALA A 697 -9.35 -0.39 -12.26
N PRO A 698 -9.41 0.81 -11.69
CA PRO A 698 -9.08 2.12 -12.27
C PRO A 698 -7.58 2.37 -12.49
N TYR A 699 -7.20 3.49 -13.08
CA TYR A 699 -5.82 3.78 -13.46
C TYR A 699 -5.17 4.92 -12.68
N MET A 700 -3.92 5.19 -13.06
CA MET A 700 -2.90 5.97 -12.35
C MET A 700 -2.30 5.20 -11.18
N LEU A 701 -1.21 5.73 -10.66
CA LEU A 701 -0.45 5.09 -9.60
C LEU A 701 -1.27 4.88 -8.32
N ASN A 702 -2.39 5.57 -8.16
CA ASN A 702 -3.25 5.63 -6.99
C ASN A 702 -4.75 5.36 -7.30
N ASN A 703 -5.11 4.75 -8.44
CA ASN A 703 -6.51 4.54 -8.86
C ASN A 703 -7.36 5.81 -8.98
N SER A 704 -6.76 6.99 -9.22
CA SER A 704 -7.51 8.25 -9.30
C SER A 704 -8.30 8.47 -10.60
N VAL A 705 -8.10 7.66 -11.64
CA VAL A 705 -8.77 7.83 -12.95
C VAL A 705 -9.68 6.65 -13.25
N GLY A 706 -10.97 6.93 -13.50
CA GLY A 706 -12.01 5.89 -13.69
C GLY A 706 -13.13 5.92 -12.66
N TYR A 707 -13.08 6.91 -11.79
CA TYR A 707 -13.69 6.86 -10.49
C TYR A 707 -14.22 8.29 -10.31
N GLU A 708 -15.49 8.51 -10.66
CA GLU A 708 -16.12 9.84 -10.67
C GLU A 708 -17.06 9.97 -9.45
N HIS A 709 -16.92 11.07 -8.70
CA HIS A 709 -17.60 11.36 -7.42
C HIS A 709 -17.39 10.32 -6.30
N SER A 710 -17.78 10.67 -5.05
CA SER A 710 -17.30 10.01 -3.83
C SER A 710 -17.37 8.48 -3.91
N TYR A 711 -16.21 7.80 -3.94
CA TYR A 711 -16.12 6.33 -3.90
C TYR A 711 -16.89 5.73 -2.72
N ARG A 712 -17.07 6.58 -1.71
CA ARG A 712 -18.04 6.44 -0.63
C ARG A 712 -19.39 6.83 -1.21
N GLY A 713 -20.13 5.85 -1.71
CA GLY A 713 -21.50 6.03 -2.16
C GLY A 713 -22.36 6.70 -1.08
N ALA A 714 -23.60 7.04 -1.43
CA ALA A 714 -24.55 7.66 -0.53
C ALA A 714 -24.62 6.91 0.85
N ASP A 715 -24.42 5.59 0.84
CA ASP A 715 -24.45 4.70 2.00
C ASP A 715 -23.39 4.93 3.09
N TYR A 716 -22.22 5.50 2.77
CA TYR A 716 -21.25 5.87 3.84
C TYR A 716 -21.74 7.11 4.64
N TYR A 717 -22.69 7.86 4.08
CA TYR A 717 -23.24 9.09 4.65
C TYR A 717 -24.74 8.97 5.01
N HIS A 718 -25.40 7.83 4.76
CA HIS A 718 -26.82 7.65 5.03
C HIS A 718 -27.08 6.51 6.03
N ALA A 719 -27.35 6.91 7.28
CA ALA A 719 -28.14 6.13 8.22
C ALA A 719 -29.38 6.92 8.66
N SER A 720 -30.24 7.28 7.70
CA SER A 720 -31.65 7.55 7.98
C SER A 720 -32.42 7.61 6.66
N GLY A 721 -33.47 6.79 6.54
CA GLY A 721 -34.31 6.73 5.36
C GLY A 721 -34.94 8.07 4.96
N GLU A 722 -35.36 8.11 3.69
CA GLU A 722 -36.13 9.16 3.03
C GLU A 722 -35.37 10.48 2.75
N ASP A 723 -34.59 10.53 1.66
CA ASP A 723 -34.69 11.65 0.71
C ASP A 723 -33.99 11.31 -0.62
N GLU A 724 -34.76 11.26 -1.72
CA GLU A 724 -34.22 11.23 -3.08
C GLU A 724 -33.68 12.61 -3.45
N GLY A 725 -32.40 12.68 -3.83
CA GLY A 725 -31.85 13.74 -4.66
C GLY A 725 -31.63 15.08 -3.98
N ARG A 726 -30.39 15.32 -3.54
CA ARG A 726 -29.77 16.66 -3.58
C ARG A 726 -28.25 16.58 -3.59
N ASP A 727 -27.74 16.94 -4.76
CA ASP A 727 -26.38 17.36 -5.10
C ASP A 727 -25.77 18.28 -4.03
N TYR A 728 -24.50 18.05 -3.68
CA TYR A 728 -23.78 18.84 -2.68
C TYR A 728 -23.40 20.22 -3.26
N GLY A 729 -24.37 21.13 -3.17
CA GLY A 729 -24.27 22.59 -3.10
C GLY A 729 -22.99 23.28 -3.59
N VAL A 730 -22.98 23.66 -4.86
CA VAL A 730 -22.49 24.98 -5.28
C VAL A 730 -23.36 26.04 -4.59
N ALA A 731 -22.73 27.02 -3.95
CA ALA A 731 -23.44 28.14 -3.34
C ALA A 731 -24.30 28.86 -4.38
N ALA A 732 -25.59 28.98 -4.10
CA ALA A 732 -26.53 29.75 -4.90
C ALA A 732 -26.16 31.24 -4.86
N ASP A 733 -25.87 31.80 -6.03
CA ASP A 733 -25.69 33.22 -6.28
C ASP A 733 -27.01 34.00 -6.06
N PRO A 734 -27.07 35.04 -5.20
CA PRO A 734 -28.19 35.94 -5.14
C PRO A 734 -27.90 37.21 -5.96
N GLY A 735 -28.35 37.21 -7.22
CA GLY A 735 -28.92 38.41 -7.84
C GLY A 735 -28.03 39.21 -8.79
N GLY A 736 -28.25 38.99 -10.09
CA GLY A 736 -28.87 40.00 -10.96
C GLY A 736 -28.01 41.14 -11.53
N ALA A 737 -27.78 41.00 -12.85
CA ALA A 737 -27.63 42.05 -13.87
C ALA A 737 -26.24 42.70 -14.09
N ALA A 738 -25.56 42.27 -15.16
CA ALA A 738 -25.30 43.12 -16.34
C ALA A 738 -24.72 42.26 -17.48
N ALA A 739 -25.04 42.67 -18.71
CA ALA A 739 -24.92 41.90 -19.94
C ALA A 739 -23.58 42.06 -20.68
N ALA A 740 -23.38 41.11 -21.60
CA ALA A 740 -23.03 41.30 -23.01
C ALA A 740 -21.58 41.02 -23.48
N GLU A 741 -21.54 40.04 -24.40
CA GLU A 741 -20.72 39.90 -25.61
C GLU A 741 -19.49 38.95 -25.65
N ALA A 742 -19.53 38.12 -26.72
CA ALA A 742 -18.52 37.24 -27.35
C ALA A 742 -18.30 35.84 -26.76
N ASP A 743 -18.25 34.73 -27.50
CA ASP A 743 -18.51 34.44 -28.93
C ASP A 743 -18.68 32.91 -29.07
N GLU A 744 -19.54 32.50 -30.02
CA GLU A 744 -19.80 31.12 -30.47
C GLU A 744 -18.53 30.35 -30.87
N TYR A 745 -18.26 29.18 -30.25
CA TYR A 745 -17.66 27.97 -30.86
C TYR A 745 -17.44 26.88 -29.78
N SER A 746 -18.48 26.10 -29.40
CA SER A 746 -18.29 24.81 -28.70
C SER A 746 -19.55 23.92 -28.54
N ALA A 747 -20.62 24.14 -29.31
CA ALA A 747 -21.83 23.30 -29.22
C ALA A 747 -22.01 22.43 -30.48
N ALA A 748 -21.28 21.32 -30.58
CA ALA A 748 -21.56 20.26 -31.57
C ALA A 748 -21.02 18.86 -31.21
N ALA A 749 -20.59 18.57 -29.98
CA ALA A 749 -20.01 17.25 -29.64
C ALA A 749 -20.50 16.62 -28.32
N ALA A 750 -21.58 17.13 -27.72
CA ALA A 750 -22.05 16.66 -26.40
C ALA A 750 -23.52 16.19 -26.35
N GLU A 751 -24.23 16.08 -27.49
CA GLU A 751 -25.66 15.74 -27.50
C GLU A 751 -26.04 14.50 -28.33
N GLU A 752 -25.12 13.58 -28.56
CA GLU A 752 -25.43 12.29 -29.24
C GLU A 752 -24.97 11.06 -28.43
N TYR A 753 -25.17 11.07 -27.11
CA TYR A 753 -24.86 9.91 -26.26
C TYR A 753 -25.83 9.68 -25.10
N ASN A 754 -27.13 9.95 -25.30
CA ASN A 754 -28.16 9.61 -24.30
C ASN A 754 -29.50 9.14 -24.86
N SER A 755 -29.51 8.45 -26.01
CA SER A 755 -30.69 7.65 -26.39
C SER A 755 -30.34 6.52 -27.35
N ALA A 756 -30.16 5.30 -26.84
CA ALA A 756 -30.65 4.06 -27.47
C ALA A 756 -30.16 2.84 -26.68
N THR A 757 -31.02 2.25 -25.85
CA THR A 757 -31.48 0.85 -25.98
C THR A 757 -32.21 0.41 -24.70
N SER A 758 -33.50 0.73 -24.60
CA SER A 758 -34.44 -0.08 -23.79
C SER A 758 -35.74 -0.26 -24.57
N SER A 759 -35.83 -1.35 -25.33
CA SER A 759 -37.13 -1.95 -25.68
C SER A 759 -36.92 -3.41 -26.08
N GLY A 760 -37.36 -4.31 -25.20
CA GLY A 760 -37.31 -5.74 -25.41
C GLY A 760 -38.08 -6.42 -24.30
N ALA A 761 -39.41 -6.43 -24.43
CA ALA A 761 -40.32 -7.08 -23.51
C ALA A 761 -40.11 -8.61 -23.51
N TYR A 762 -39.86 -9.19 -22.34
CA TYR A 762 -40.25 -10.57 -22.01
C TYR A 762 -40.65 -10.64 -20.55
N GLY A 763 -41.93 -10.95 -20.31
CA GLY A 763 -42.45 -11.25 -18.99
C GLY A 763 -42.18 -12.70 -18.61
N ALA A 764 -41.70 -12.91 -17.40
CA ALA A 764 -41.92 -14.11 -16.61
C ALA A 764 -41.82 -13.73 -15.12
N THR A 765 -42.85 -14.08 -14.38
CA THR A 765 -43.07 -13.76 -12.97
C THR A 765 -42.02 -14.43 -12.07
N ALA A 766 -41.25 -13.63 -11.32
CA ALA A 766 -40.49 -14.11 -10.17
C ALA A 766 -41.40 -14.07 -8.92
N GLU A 767 -41.69 -15.23 -8.35
CA GLU A 767 -42.34 -15.34 -7.04
C GLU A 767 -41.44 -14.74 -5.96
N THR A 768 -41.96 -13.75 -5.25
CA THR A 768 -41.39 -13.21 -4.02
C THR A 768 -41.31 -14.30 -2.96
N ALA A 769 -40.12 -14.81 -2.67
CA ALA A 769 -39.88 -15.59 -1.45
C ALA A 769 -39.96 -14.65 -0.25
N ALA A 770 -40.88 -14.92 0.67
CA ALA A 770 -41.10 -14.14 1.87
C ALA A 770 -39.92 -14.30 2.84
N ILE A 771 -39.26 -13.17 3.12
CA ILE A 771 -38.28 -12.98 4.21
C ILE A 771 -39.02 -13.19 5.54
N THR A 772 -38.39 -13.92 6.48
CA THR A 772 -39.02 -14.25 7.77
C THR A 772 -38.71 -13.16 8.82
N PRO A 773 -39.56 -12.97 9.85
CA PRO A 773 -39.39 -11.91 10.86
C PRO A 773 -38.13 -12.03 11.75
N TYR A 774 -37.28 -13.04 11.54
CA TYR A 774 -36.02 -13.23 12.27
C TYR A 774 -34.81 -12.55 11.58
N GLU A 775 -34.97 -11.99 10.37
CA GLU A 775 -33.91 -11.30 9.62
C GLU A 775 -33.93 -9.77 9.81
N GLU A 776 -35.02 -9.19 10.33
CA GLU A 776 -35.18 -7.74 10.53
C GLU A 776 -34.35 -7.18 11.71
N GLU A 777 -34.07 -7.98 12.75
CA GLU A 777 -33.30 -7.54 13.93
C GLU A 777 -31.77 -7.59 13.75
N ARG A 778 -31.26 -8.15 12.65
CA ARG A 778 -29.82 -8.14 12.30
C ARG A 778 -29.35 -6.88 11.56
N SER A 779 -30.27 -5.97 11.21
CA SER A 779 -30.01 -4.84 10.31
C SER A 779 -29.35 -3.61 10.95
N GLY A 780 -28.88 -3.70 12.20
CA GLY A 780 -28.37 -2.55 12.96
C GLY A 780 -27.20 -1.78 12.33
N TYR A 781 -26.30 -2.44 11.59
CA TYR A 781 -25.15 -1.78 10.95
C TYR A 781 -24.72 -2.38 9.59
N GLY A 782 -25.23 -3.56 9.20
CA GLY A 782 -24.84 -4.28 7.98
C GLY A 782 -25.94 -4.43 6.90
N GLY A 783 -27.13 -3.88 7.12
CA GLY A 783 -28.34 -4.15 6.31
C GLY A 783 -28.38 -3.56 4.89
N GLY A 784 -27.32 -2.92 4.40
CA GLY A 784 -27.30 -2.26 3.09
C GLY A 784 -26.52 -2.99 1.99
N TYR A 785 -25.57 -3.86 2.35
CA TYR A 785 -24.73 -4.54 1.36
C TYR A 785 -25.28 -5.94 1.09
N THR A 786 -26.02 -6.11 -0.01
CA THR A 786 -26.37 -7.44 -0.51
C THR A 786 -25.08 -8.17 -0.94
N ALA A 787 -25.04 -9.50 -0.74
CA ALA A 787 -23.93 -10.31 -1.24
C ALA A 787 -23.79 -10.10 -2.75
N GLY A 788 -22.60 -9.70 -3.21
CA GLY A 788 -22.35 -9.50 -4.63
C GLY A 788 -22.34 -10.83 -5.38
N HIS A 789 -23.05 -10.90 -6.50
CA HIS A 789 -23.07 -12.07 -7.39
C HIS A 789 -22.48 -11.74 -8.76
N CYS A 790 -21.82 -12.73 -9.38
CA CYS A 790 -21.42 -12.67 -10.78
C CYS A 790 -22.22 -13.68 -11.62
N PRO A 791 -22.79 -13.29 -12.78
CA PRO A 791 -22.82 -11.94 -13.37
C PRO A 791 -23.55 -10.90 -12.48
N SER A 792 -23.09 -9.66 -12.50
CA SER A 792 -23.65 -8.56 -11.70
C SER A 792 -24.99 -8.09 -12.26
N SER A 793 -25.90 -7.70 -11.37
CA SER A 793 -27.13 -7.00 -11.74
C SER A 793 -26.90 -5.53 -12.12
N ASP A 794 -25.81 -4.94 -11.63
CA ASP A 794 -25.38 -3.58 -11.93
C ASP A 794 -23.96 -3.63 -12.52
N PRO A 795 -23.81 -3.49 -13.86
CA PRO A 795 -22.49 -3.51 -14.50
C PRO A 795 -21.64 -2.27 -14.18
N ASP A 796 -22.22 -1.22 -13.59
CA ASP A 796 -21.51 0.01 -13.27
C ASP A 796 -21.01 0.05 -11.81
N ASP A 797 -21.33 -0.93 -10.95
CA ASP A 797 -20.75 -1.04 -9.60
C ASP A 797 -19.23 -1.32 -9.70
N PRO A 798 -18.35 -0.36 -9.37
CA PRO A 798 -16.92 -0.53 -9.56
C PRO A 798 -16.27 -1.38 -8.46
N PHE A 799 -17.07 -1.84 -7.48
CA PHE A 799 -16.62 -2.64 -6.33
C PHE A 799 -16.95 -4.12 -6.47
N LEU A 800 -17.55 -4.54 -7.59
CA LEU A 800 -17.74 -5.94 -7.93
C LEU A 800 -16.64 -6.45 -8.86
N PRO A 801 -16.16 -7.70 -8.68
CA PRO A 801 -15.09 -8.28 -9.47
C PRO A 801 -15.53 -8.97 -10.75
N CYS A 802 -16.79 -8.81 -11.17
CA CYS A 802 -17.35 -9.46 -12.34
C CYS A 802 -16.76 -8.89 -13.65
N VAL A 803 -16.87 -9.66 -14.74
CA VAL A 803 -16.23 -9.32 -16.02
C VAL A 803 -16.79 -8.01 -16.58
N GLU A 804 -18.11 -7.86 -16.55
CA GLU A 804 -18.84 -6.68 -16.99
C GLU A 804 -18.46 -5.42 -16.19
N ASN A 805 -18.34 -5.52 -14.86
CA ASN A 805 -17.93 -4.42 -13.99
C ASN A 805 -16.50 -3.96 -14.31
N ARG A 806 -15.58 -4.92 -14.46
CA ARG A 806 -14.19 -4.63 -14.85
C ARG A 806 -14.12 -3.97 -16.22
N VAL A 807 -14.90 -4.44 -17.19
CA VAL A 807 -14.94 -3.85 -18.55
C VAL A 807 -15.55 -2.45 -18.55
N ALA A 808 -16.64 -2.22 -17.80
CA ALA A 808 -17.24 -0.89 -17.65
C ALA A 808 -16.25 0.09 -17.01
N LEU A 809 -15.58 -0.34 -15.93
CA LEU A 809 -14.56 0.44 -15.25
C LEU A 809 -13.33 0.68 -16.15
N PHE A 810 -12.90 -0.32 -16.92
CA PHE A 810 -11.85 -0.16 -17.94
C PHE A 810 -12.23 0.92 -18.95
N ASP A 811 -13.44 0.86 -19.51
CA ASP A 811 -13.91 1.79 -20.55
C ASP A 811 -13.98 3.22 -20.01
N ALA A 812 -14.52 3.43 -18.80
CA ALA A 812 -14.53 4.75 -18.15
C ALA A 812 -13.10 5.26 -17.87
N SER A 813 -12.26 4.41 -17.29
CA SER A 813 -10.90 4.75 -16.89
C SER A 813 -10.01 5.08 -18.08
N ILE A 814 -10.09 4.30 -19.17
CA ILE A 814 -9.19 4.46 -20.32
C ILE A 814 -9.53 5.71 -21.12
N ARG A 815 -10.82 6.03 -21.23
CA ARG A 815 -11.31 7.26 -21.88
C ARG A 815 -10.81 8.49 -21.15
N ALA A 816 -10.92 8.52 -19.81
CA ALA A 816 -10.38 9.59 -18.99
C ALA A 816 -8.84 9.62 -18.98
N MET A 817 -8.18 8.47 -19.07
CA MET A 817 -6.72 8.38 -19.19
C MET A 817 -6.22 9.05 -20.48
N ILE A 818 -6.85 8.84 -21.64
CA ILE A 818 -6.38 9.42 -22.91
C ILE A 818 -7.06 10.75 -23.27
N SER A 819 -8.02 11.20 -22.47
CA SER A 819 -8.74 12.48 -22.61
C SER A 819 -8.72 13.24 -21.28
N PRO A 820 -7.65 14.01 -20.98
CA PRO A 820 -7.51 14.73 -19.71
C PRO A 820 -8.63 15.73 -19.41
N ASP A 821 -9.33 16.20 -20.43
CA ASP A 821 -10.51 17.05 -20.34
C ASP A 821 -11.70 16.37 -19.65
N LEU A 822 -11.76 15.03 -19.71
CA LEU A 822 -12.77 14.22 -19.02
C LEU A 822 -12.40 13.91 -17.57
N ARG A 823 -11.17 14.21 -17.12
CA ARG A 823 -10.77 13.94 -15.75
C ARG A 823 -11.35 14.99 -14.82
N ARG A 824 -11.75 14.57 -13.61
CA ARG A 824 -12.10 15.46 -12.50
C ARG A 824 -11.11 16.62 -12.35
N LYS A 825 -11.64 17.82 -12.14
CA LYS A 825 -10.90 19.04 -11.77
C LYS A 825 -11.18 19.42 -10.33
N ASP A 826 -10.30 20.23 -9.76
CA ASP A 826 -10.45 20.78 -8.42
C ASP A 826 -10.92 22.21 -8.55
N ASP A 827 -12.21 22.44 -8.32
CA ASP A 827 -12.82 23.77 -8.40
C ASP A 827 -12.88 24.47 -7.03
N ILE A 828 -12.24 23.89 -6.00
CA ILE A 828 -12.18 24.45 -4.63
C ILE A 828 -11.02 25.46 -4.51
N THR A 829 -9.96 25.30 -5.29
CA THR A 829 -8.87 26.29 -5.35
C THR A 829 -9.35 27.59 -5.99
N ALA A 830 -8.70 28.71 -5.65
CA ALA A 830 -9.07 30.02 -6.21
C ALA A 830 -8.98 30.07 -7.74
N GLU A 831 -7.97 29.41 -8.31
CA GLU A 831 -7.90 29.04 -9.73
C GLU A 831 -8.05 27.51 -9.85
N PRO A 832 -8.96 27.00 -10.69
CA PRO A 832 -9.14 25.55 -10.84
C PRO A 832 -7.87 24.85 -11.32
N VAL A 833 -7.57 23.69 -10.74
CA VAL A 833 -6.38 22.89 -11.11
C VAL A 833 -6.77 21.56 -11.77
N PRO A 834 -5.93 21.01 -12.68
CA PRO A 834 -6.23 19.73 -13.31
C PRO A 834 -6.12 18.59 -12.28
N GLY A 835 -7.12 17.72 -12.14
CA GLY A 835 -7.10 16.67 -11.10
C GLY A 835 -7.77 17.11 -9.80
N TYR A 836 -7.39 16.55 -8.65
CA TYR A 836 -7.93 16.95 -7.34
C TYR A 836 -6.88 16.89 -6.23
N ILE A 837 -7.19 17.51 -5.09
CA ILE A 837 -6.36 17.55 -3.88
C ILE A 837 -7.05 16.76 -2.76
N TYR A 838 -6.28 15.94 -2.04
CA TYR A 838 -6.77 15.27 -0.83
C TYR A 838 -7.04 16.27 0.29
N ARG A 839 -8.28 16.28 0.78
CA ARG A 839 -8.76 17.17 1.84
C ARG A 839 -9.47 16.40 2.93
N THR A 840 -9.44 16.93 4.15
CA THR A 840 -10.19 16.39 5.29
C THR A 840 -11.69 16.42 5.00
N SER A 841 -12.39 15.33 5.30
CA SER A 841 -13.86 15.23 5.17
C SER A 841 -14.62 15.88 6.33
N ALA A 842 -13.92 16.18 7.43
CA ALA A 842 -14.45 16.72 8.67
C ALA A 842 -13.33 17.45 9.43
N PRO A 843 -13.68 18.29 10.43
CA PRO A 843 -12.70 18.80 11.36
C PRO A 843 -11.96 17.67 12.07
N SER A 844 -10.64 17.76 12.15
CA SER A 844 -9.80 16.67 12.65
C SER A 844 -8.57 17.17 13.40
N CYS A 845 -7.99 16.32 14.24
CA CYS A 845 -6.76 16.60 14.95
C CYS A 845 -5.68 15.56 14.66
N LEU A 846 -4.43 16.01 14.61
CA LEU A 846 -3.27 15.11 14.65
C LEU A 846 -3.10 14.65 16.09
N ILE A 847 -3.48 13.39 16.35
CA ILE A 847 -3.44 12.77 17.67
C ILE A 847 -2.25 11.82 17.74
N VAL A 848 -1.33 12.11 18.66
CA VAL A 848 -0.21 11.23 19.01
C VAL A 848 -0.48 10.62 20.39
N PRO A 849 -0.66 9.29 20.46
CA PRO A 849 -0.84 8.60 21.72
C PRO A 849 0.29 8.84 22.73
N PRO A 850 0.02 8.80 24.05
CA PRO A 850 1.06 8.86 25.07
C PRO A 850 2.16 7.81 24.85
N ASP A 851 1.83 6.66 24.27
CA ASP A 851 2.80 5.60 24.04
C ASP A 851 3.78 5.82 22.89
N PHE A 852 3.39 6.64 21.92
CA PHE A 852 4.30 7.13 20.88
C PHE A 852 5.18 8.29 21.35
N VAL A 853 4.86 8.91 22.49
CA VAL A 853 5.71 9.96 23.06
C VAL A 853 7.04 9.33 23.48
N PRO A 854 8.19 9.89 23.03
CA PRO A 854 9.49 9.32 23.34
C PRO A 854 9.72 9.12 24.84
N ALA A 855 10.28 7.97 25.23
CA ALA A 855 10.48 7.58 26.63
C ALA A 855 11.12 8.66 27.53
N PRO A 856 12.12 9.44 27.08
CA PRO A 856 12.67 10.54 27.88
C PRO A 856 11.65 11.63 28.23
N LEU A 857 10.66 11.85 27.37
CA LEU A 857 9.62 12.86 27.53
C LEU A 857 8.43 12.38 28.36
N LYS A 858 8.13 11.07 28.39
CA LYS A 858 7.02 10.49 29.17
C LYS A 858 7.02 10.93 30.65
N ARG A 859 8.20 11.13 31.26
CA ARG A 859 8.33 11.56 32.67
C ARG A 859 8.02 13.04 32.92
N PHE A 860 7.96 13.85 31.87
CA PHE A 860 7.76 15.29 31.94
C PHE A 860 6.40 15.72 31.36
N THR A 861 5.59 14.79 30.86
CA THR A 861 4.29 15.08 30.21
C THR A 861 3.38 15.93 31.09
N GLY A 862 3.29 15.66 32.39
CA GLY A 862 2.50 16.49 33.31
C GLY A 862 2.99 17.95 33.44
N LEU A 863 4.30 18.19 33.33
CA LEU A 863 4.85 19.55 33.27
C LEU A 863 4.59 20.17 31.88
N LEU A 864 4.75 19.39 30.82
CA LEU A 864 4.51 19.83 29.44
C LEU A 864 3.04 20.24 29.24
N HIS A 865 2.07 19.45 29.72
CA HIS A 865 0.65 19.80 29.71
C HIS A 865 0.39 21.15 30.39
N ARG A 866 1.03 21.44 31.53
CA ARG A 866 0.88 22.75 32.20
C ARG A 866 1.46 23.92 31.41
N LEU A 867 2.51 23.68 30.62
CA LEU A 867 3.19 24.74 29.85
C LEU A 867 2.57 24.97 28.47
N VAL A 868 2.08 23.90 27.83
CA VAL A 868 1.50 23.88 26.49
C VAL A 868 0.22 23.03 26.46
N PRO A 869 -0.83 23.42 27.22
CA PRO A 869 -2.07 22.64 27.31
C PRO A 869 -2.81 22.55 25.97
N TRP A 870 -2.52 23.46 25.04
CA TRP A 870 -3.03 23.46 23.67
C TRP A 870 -2.44 22.37 22.78
N ALA A 871 -1.39 21.66 23.22
CA ALA A 871 -0.73 20.61 22.44
C ALA A 871 -0.62 19.27 23.20
N VAL A 872 -0.37 19.30 24.51
CA VAL A 872 -0.13 18.10 25.30
C VAL A 872 -1.36 17.80 26.15
N THR A 873 -1.91 16.59 26.03
CA THR A 873 -3.12 16.18 26.76
C THR A 873 -2.80 15.85 28.23
N GLU A 874 -3.81 15.78 29.10
CA GLU A 874 -3.62 15.37 30.50
C GLU A 874 -3.02 13.96 30.63
N ALA A 875 -3.41 13.05 29.74
CA ALA A 875 -2.86 11.70 29.64
C ALA A 875 -1.40 11.67 29.10
N GLY A 876 -0.86 12.81 28.68
CA GLY A 876 0.50 12.95 28.20
C GLY A 876 0.72 12.61 26.72
N GLY A 877 -0.35 12.54 25.92
CA GLY A 877 -0.29 12.47 24.46
C GLY A 877 -0.14 13.86 23.84
N VAL A 878 -0.13 13.93 22.51
CA VAL A 878 -0.16 15.19 21.74
C VAL A 878 -1.44 15.26 20.93
N ALA A 879 -2.10 16.41 20.91
CA ALA A 879 -3.23 16.68 20.04
C ALA A 879 -3.02 18.06 19.40
N LEU A 880 -2.82 18.11 18.08
CA LEU A 880 -2.67 19.36 17.32
C LEU A 880 -3.87 19.56 16.40
N GLY A 881 -4.52 20.71 16.52
CA GLY A 881 -5.73 21.03 15.76
C GLY A 881 -6.71 21.85 16.61
N PRO A 882 -7.99 21.92 16.19
CA PRO A 882 -8.56 21.21 15.04
C PRO A 882 -8.14 21.83 13.70
N PHE A 883 -7.81 20.99 12.72
CA PHE A 883 -7.78 21.38 11.32
C PHE A 883 -9.22 21.38 10.78
N PRO A 884 -9.62 22.38 10.00
CA PRO A 884 -10.97 22.47 9.49
C PRO A 884 -11.29 21.36 8.46
N GLU A 885 -12.58 21.19 8.16
CA GLU A 885 -13.02 20.45 6.98
C GLU A 885 -12.46 21.11 5.71
N GLY A 886 -12.08 20.33 4.70
CA GLY A 886 -11.46 20.88 3.49
C GLY A 886 -9.96 21.21 3.63
N PHE A 887 -9.33 20.96 4.77
CA PHE A 887 -7.89 21.19 4.95
C PHE A 887 -7.06 20.28 4.03
N PRO A 888 -6.12 20.81 3.22
CA PRO A 888 -5.27 19.99 2.34
C PRO A 888 -4.37 19.03 3.13
N ILE A 889 -4.68 17.74 3.10
CA ILE A 889 -4.02 16.72 3.94
C ILE A 889 -2.52 16.69 3.68
N ASN A 890 -2.14 16.72 2.40
CA ASN A 890 -0.74 16.64 1.99
C ASN A 890 0.07 17.90 2.37
N ALA A 891 -0.57 19.04 2.68
CA ALA A 891 0.16 20.20 3.21
C ALA A 891 0.80 19.85 4.56
N LEU A 892 0.11 19.10 5.42
CA LEU A 892 0.68 18.62 6.68
C LEU A 892 1.51 17.35 6.47
N ALA A 893 0.98 16.35 5.77
CA ALA A 893 1.63 15.04 5.63
C ALA A 893 2.99 15.10 4.91
N ASN A 894 3.16 16.05 3.98
CA ASN A 894 4.41 16.22 3.24
C ASN A 894 5.42 17.15 3.95
N THR A 895 5.15 17.57 5.19
CA THR A 895 6.01 18.53 5.90
C THR A 895 7.35 17.89 6.24
N LYS A 896 8.44 18.46 5.70
CA LYS A 896 9.80 18.04 6.00
C LYS A 896 10.23 18.56 7.37
N ILE A 897 10.03 17.76 8.40
CA ILE A 897 10.45 18.11 9.77
C ILE A 897 11.94 17.84 9.97
N LEU A 898 12.43 16.73 9.41
CA LEU A 898 13.84 16.33 9.47
C LEU A 898 14.47 16.41 8.06
N PRO A 899 15.75 16.78 7.97
CA PRO A 899 16.47 16.75 6.71
C PRO A 899 16.69 15.32 6.24
N ASP A 900 16.75 15.13 4.93
CA ASP A 900 16.99 13.81 4.34
C ASP A 900 18.43 13.34 4.62
N ASN A 901 18.67 12.03 4.52
CA ASN A 901 19.98 11.46 4.79
C ASN A 901 21.08 11.97 3.85
N ASP A 902 20.72 12.25 2.59
CA ASP A 902 21.62 12.70 1.53
C ASP A 902 21.61 14.22 1.32
N GLU A 903 20.95 14.99 2.19
CA GLU A 903 20.88 16.44 2.10
C GLU A 903 22.15 17.12 2.67
N PRO A 904 22.93 17.85 1.84
CA PRO A 904 24.22 18.39 2.27
C PRO A 904 24.10 19.70 3.08
N ASP A 905 23.00 20.44 2.95
CA ASP A 905 22.82 21.78 3.54
C ASP A 905 21.82 21.77 4.71
N MET A 906 22.29 21.23 5.84
CA MET A 906 21.57 21.25 7.11
C MET A 906 21.21 22.68 7.58
N LEU A 907 21.99 23.69 7.19
CA LEU A 907 21.75 25.07 7.60
C LEU A 907 20.52 25.62 6.86
N ALA A 908 20.38 25.36 5.57
CA ALA A 908 19.21 25.75 4.80
C ALA A 908 17.92 25.14 5.37
N HIS A 909 17.94 23.84 5.72
CA HIS A 909 16.80 23.19 6.38
C HIS A 909 16.43 23.87 7.70
N LEU A 910 17.43 24.12 8.57
CA LEU A 910 17.22 24.82 9.84
C LEU A 910 16.70 26.25 9.65
N MET A 911 17.19 26.97 8.64
CA MET A 911 16.71 28.31 8.32
C MET A 911 15.26 28.30 7.82
N ASN A 912 14.87 27.31 7.03
CA ASN A 912 13.48 27.14 6.59
C ASN A 912 12.55 26.86 7.78
N LEU A 913 12.93 25.93 8.66
CA LEU A 913 12.20 25.69 9.91
C LEU A 913 12.12 26.94 10.79
N ALA A 914 13.20 27.72 10.91
CA ALA A 914 13.21 28.96 11.69
C ALA A 914 12.31 30.06 11.09
N ARG A 915 12.14 30.08 9.77
CA ARG A 915 11.25 31.03 9.06
C ARG A 915 9.78 30.66 9.23
N SER A 916 9.41 29.40 9.02
CA SER A 916 8.02 28.93 9.11
C SER A 916 7.56 28.64 10.54
N GLY A 917 8.48 28.33 11.45
CA GLY A 917 8.21 27.90 12.82
C GLY A 917 7.34 28.86 13.64
N PRO A 918 7.62 30.19 13.67
CA PRO A 918 6.77 31.14 14.39
C PRO A 918 5.32 31.17 13.90
N THR A 919 5.11 31.07 12.59
CA THR A 919 3.77 31.03 11.98
C THR A 919 3.03 29.76 12.40
N LEU A 920 3.66 28.59 12.25
CA LEU A 920 3.06 27.32 12.63
C LEU A 920 2.77 27.24 14.13
N LEU A 921 3.71 27.69 14.97
CA LEU A 921 3.52 27.73 16.43
C LEU A 921 2.37 28.68 16.81
N SER A 922 2.26 29.82 16.14
CA SER A 922 1.14 30.76 16.33
C SER A 922 -0.19 30.11 15.94
N ALA A 923 -0.24 29.46 14.77
CA ALA A 923 -1.43 28.77 14.28
C ALA A 923 -1.87 27.67 15.25
N PHE A 924 -1.00 26.71 15.58
CA PHE A 924 -1.36 25.63 16.51
C PHE A 924 -1.79 26.12 17.89
N ARG A 925 -1.14 27.16 18.42
CA ARG A 925 -1.53 27.76 19.70
C ARG A 925 -2.92 28.40 19.62
N GLN A 926 -3.27 29.03 18.51
CA GLN A 926 -4.58 29.65 18.30
C GLN A 926 -5.68 28.63 18.05
N LEU A 927 -5.37 27.52 17.37
CA LEU A 927 -6.29 26.38 17.23
C LEU A 927 -6.64 25.73 18.58
N GLY A 928 -5.70 25.75 19.53
CA GLY A 928 -6.00 25.53 20.94
C GLY A 928 -6.12 24.08 21.39
N GLY A 929 -6.04 23.09 20.49
CA GLY A 929 -6.05 21.67 20.85
C GLY A 929 -7.44 21.11 21.21
N GLN A 930 -8.50 21.74 20.72
CA GLN A 930 -9.89 21.34 20.94
C GLN A 930 -10.25 20.13 20.07
N CYS A 931 -10.00 18.92 20.58
CA CYS A 931 -9.96 17.68 19.78
C CYS A 931 -10.90 16.58 20.28
N SER A 932 -11.70 16.83 21.33
CA SER A 932 -12.74 15.87 21.72
C SER A 932 -13.87 15.82 20.69
N PRO A 933 -14.61 14.70 20.56
CA PRO A 933 -15.74 14.61 19.63
C PRO A 933 -16.78 15.74 19.81
N VAL A 934 -17.01 16.17 21.05
CA VAL A 934 -17.95 17.27 21.35
C VAL A 934 -17.41 18.61 20.86
N GLU A 935 -16.12 18.87 21.06
CA GLU A 935 -15.47 20.10 20.57
C GLU A 935 -15.42 20.15 19.04
N LEU A 936 -15.09 19.04 18.37
CA LEU A 936 -15.03 18.96 16.91
C LEU A 936 -16.42 19.15 16.26
N ALA A 937 -17.50 18.81 16.97
CA ALA A 937 -18.87 19.04 16.54
C ALA A 937 -19.34 20.49 16.75
N ASP A 938 -18.67 21.27 17.60
CA ASP A 938 -19.07 22.65 17.93
C ASP A 938 -18.87 23.58 16.70
N PRO A 939 -19.94 24.24 16.18
CA PRO A 939 -19.82 25.19 15.08
C PRO A 939 -18.84 26.33 15.32
N GLU A 940 -18.73 26.83 16.56
CA GLU A 940 -17.85 27.95 16.88
C GLU A 940 -16.37 27.53 16.81
N VAL A 941 -16.05 26.33 17.30
CA VAL A 941 -14.71 25.74 17.19
C VAL A 941 -14.31 25.55 15.73
N ARG A 942 -15.24 25.06 14.91
CA ARG A 942 -15.02 24.88 13.46
C ARG A 942 -14.75 26.20 12.74
N HIS A 943 -15.61 27.19 12.95
CA HIS A 943 -15.44 28.52 12.36
C HIS A 943 -14.11 29.17 12.81
N HIS A 944 -13.78 29.09 14.09
CA HIS A 944 -12.51 29.59 14.61
C HIS A 944 -11.30 28.89 13.97
N ALA A 945 -11.36 27.57 13.76
CA ALA A 945 -10.30 26.83 13.07
C ALA A 945 -10.11 27.31 11.62
N ASP A 946 -11.19 27.55 10.88
CA ASP A 946 -11.16 28.14 9.53
C ASP A 946 -10.47 29.51 9.52
N GLU A 947 -10.88 30.39 10.44
CA GLU A 947 -10.30 31.73 10.58
C GLU A 947 -8.81 31.65 10.90
N VAL A 948 -8.40 30.82 11.85
CA VAL A 948 -6.99 30.67 12.24
C VAL A 948 -6.14 30.14 11.09
N VAL A 949 -6.58 29.09 10.39
CA VAL A 949 -5.81 28.53 9.27
C VAL A 949 -5.62 29.57 8.15
N ARG A 950 -6.68 30.31 7.82
CA ARG A 950 -6.66 31.36 6.81
C ARG A 950 -5.79 32.56 7.22
N ASP A 951 -6.01 33.10 8.41
CA ASP A 951 -5.47 34.40 8.81
C ASP A 951 -4.01 34.30 9.28
N THR A 952 -3.55 33.12 9.71
CA THR A 952 -2.15 32.91 10.11
C THR A 952 -1.22 32.63 8.93
N GLY A 953 -1.74 32.27 7.75
CA GLY A 953 -0.92 31.79 6.63
C GLY A 953 -0.32 30.41 6.91
N MET A 954 -1.02 29.57 7.68
CA MET A 954 -0.54 28.25 8.08
C MET A 954 -0.21 27.36 6.88
N ILE A 955 -1.07 27.33 5.87
CA ILE A 955 -0.89 26.48 4.68
C ILE A 955 0.37 26.92 3.92
N ASP A 956 0.57 28.22 3.69
CA ASP A 956 1.77 28.73 3.01
C ASP A 956 3.06 28.37 3.77
N ALA A 957 3.01 28.43 5.11
CA ALA A 957 4.14 28.05 5.95
C ALA A 957 4.46 26.55 5.83
N LEU A 958 3.44 25.69 5.70
CA LEU A 958 3.59 24.25 5.46
C LEU A 958 4.09 23.96 4.05
N VAL A 959 3.56 24.65 3.03
CA VAL A 959 4.03 24.54 1.63
C VAL A 959 5.52 24.88 1.54
N GLY A 960 5.98 25.93 2.23
CA GLY A 960 7.40 26.29 2.30
C GLY A 960 8.30 25.27 3.00
N LEU A 961 7.74 24.33 3.74
CA LEU A 961 8.44 23.20 4.38
C LEU A 961 8.18 21.86 3.67
N SER A 962 7.44 21.86 2.57
CA SER A 962 7.01 20.62 1.95
C SER A 962 8.18 19.89 1.29
N LYS A 963 8.31 18.59 1.59
CA LYS A 963 9.21 17.67 0.89
C LYS A 963 8.76 17.44 -0.55
N CYS A 964 7.45 17.43 -0.77
CA CYS A 964 6.82 17.34 -2.08
C CYS A 964 5.65 18.32 -2.20
N PRO A 965 5.83 19.47 -2.89
CA PRO A 965 4.77 20.47 -3.05
C PRO A 965 3.78 20.14 -4.19
N ASP A 966 3.71 18.88 -4.66
CA ASP A 966 2.72 18.46 -5.65
C ASP A 966 1.47 17.87 -5.00
N TYR A 967 0.52 18.74 -4.66
CA TYR A 967 -0.71 18.39 -3.95
C TYR A 967 -1.81 17.80 -4.83
N VAL A 968 -1.64 17.88 -6.14
CA VAL A 968 -2.63 17.46 -7.12
C VAL A 968 -2.36 16.01 -7.52
N VAL A 969 -3.23 15.10 -7.09
CA VAL A 969 -2.98 13.65 -7.12
C VAL A 969 -3.41 12.97 -8.41
N ASN A 970 -4.14 13.68 -9.28
CA ASN A 970 -4.76 13.13 -10.49
C ASN A 970 -4.36 13.87 -11.77
N LYS A 971 -3.05 14.06 -11.98
CA LYS A 971 -2.54 14.76 -13.17
C LYS A 971 -2.46 13.88 -14.41
N GLY A 972 -2.21 12.58 -14.22
CA GLY A 972 -1.85 11.69 -15.30
C GLY A 972 -0.69 12.15 -16.17
N HIS A 973 -0.49 11.49 -17.30
CA HIS A 973 0.35 12.01 -18.37
C HIS A 973 -0.51 12.60 -19.49
N THR A 974 0.11 13.41 -20.36
CA THR A 974 -0.54 14.05 -21.52
C THR A 974 -0.33 13.27 -22.84
N PHE A 975 0.34 12.11 -22.81
CA PHE A 975 0.39 11.24 -23.98
C PHE A 975 -1.01 10.81 -24.41
N GLY A 976 -1.27 10.81 -25.72
CA GLY A 976 -2.58 10.49 -26.30
C GLY A 976 -3.51 11.70 -26.51
N VAL A 977 -3.25 12.86 -25.89
CA VAL A 977 -4.11 14.05 -26.01
C VAL A 977 -4.28 14.52 -27.45
N ALA A 978 -3.22 14.42 -28.27
CA ALA A 978 -3.24 14.84 -29.67
C ALA A 978 -3.97 13.85 -30.60
N LEU A 979 -4.36 12.67 -30.11
CA LEU A 979 -5.11 11.69 -30.90
C LEU A 979 -6.50 12.22 -31.20
N SER A 980 -6.96 11.98 -32.43
CA SER A 980 -8.37 12.23 -32.80
C SER A 980 -9.31 11.32 -32.02
N VAL A 981 -10.59 11.66 -31.94
CA VAL A 981 -11.60 10.79 -31.30
C VAL A 981 -11.58 9.39 -31.92
N ALA A 982 -11.49 9.29 -33.25
CA ALA A 982 -11.42 8.00 -33.95
C ALA A 982 -10.16 7.19 -33.57
N ASP A 983 -9.00 7.84 -33.45
CA ASP A 983 -7.76 7.17 -33.03
C ASP A 983 -7.83 6.69 -31.59
N ARG A 984 -8.48 7.46 -30.70
CA ARG A 984 -8.71 7.08 -29.30
C ARG A 984 -9.60 5.84 -29.21
N GLU A 985 -10.73 5.81 -29.92
CA GLU A 985 -11.62 4.64 -29.95
C GLU A 985 -10.91 3.39 -30.50
N ALA A 986 -10.15 3.54 -31.58
CA ALA A 986 -9.39 2.44 -32.16
C ALA A 986 -8.34 1.91 -31.20
N LEU A 987 -7.60 2.80 -30.54
CA LEU A 987 -6.64 2.42 -29.50
C LEU A 987 -7.33 1.63 -28.38
N ILE A 988 -8.46 2.11 -27.87
CA ILE A 988 -9.24 1.43 -26.82
C ILE A 988 -9.65 0.00 -27.27
N ALA A 989 -10.13 -0.17 -28.50
CA ALA A 989 -10.51 -1.47 -29.04
C ALA A 989 -9.33 -2.47 -29.07
N TYR A 990 -8.11 -1.99 -29.37
CA TYR A 990 -6.91 -2.83 -29.32
C TYR A 990 -6.43 -3.11 -27.90
N LEU A 991 -6.50 -2.12 -26.99
CA LEU A 991 -6.12 -2.30 -25.57
C LEU A 991 -6.97 -3.36 -24.86
N LYS A 992 -8.21 -3.61 -25.29
CA LYS A 992 -9.05 -4.72 -24.78
C LYS A 992 -8.46 -6.11 -25.04
N ARG A 993 -7.45 -6.23 -25.91
CA ARG A 993 -6.80 -7.51 -26.28
C ARG A 993 -5.60 -7.87 -25.41
N PHE A 994 -5.16 -6.94 -24.56
CA PHE A 994 -3.93 -7.04 -23.79
C PHE A 994 -4.07 -7.92 -22.55
#